data_AF-A0A1F7FHF9-F1
#
_entry.id   AF-A0A1F7FHF9-F1
#
_cell.length_a   1.000
_cell.length_b   1.000
_cell.length_c   1.000
_cell.angle_alpha   90.00
_cell.angle_beta   90.00
_cell.angle_gamma   90.00
#
_symmetry.space_group_name_H-M   'P 1'
#
loop_
_entity.id
_entity.type
_entity.pdbx_description
1 polymer ?
#
loop_
_entity_poly.entity_id
_entity_poly.type
_entity_poly.pdbx_seq_one_letter_code
_entity_poly.pdbx_strand_id
1 'polypeptide(L)'
;MFFGFHYLDIIVICVYVIGMVYIGVWYSRKGMKNREDFYLGGRRMGKAYQFFLNFGNATNADQAVTLAREVYRQGVSGMWIQFVVIFLTPFYWFVSFFHRRMRVTTLGDFLTDRFSSKSLGAVFATQAIIGTLLTTTLCYVITGKTLVAMTPKPETSYTVEEKASIDGYKQYRELSAQRDINGLSDEESALYSSLHEKYKKGELNSYVSYFKGEDFWWIYGAIVFAYTVLGGLMAATITDIFQGLLIVLFSLLLIPIGLLKVGGFSGLHERVQPDMFHLFSANVTSEYTWFMVASMVFANLVGCIGSTNNMAVSSAARTDFDARFGMVTGNFMKRFMMIAWALCGIIAVAYFGNSISDPDIIWGVMIREFLPVGLIGLMFVGILAANMSSQSVWSLTCSAMFVNNLYRPVIRDKSEAHYILVGRIVVAGILFGSILLASSVTNIINIVKFFFSFAALFGASIWLSLFWRGLTRAAVYWQIGLCLLVIVVLPYGLPSFSFANSNPTLLVETAQRTITVNAVATAADFEAGLASQQGQKITKQKTVDPVGIYFERVVQVNPDDPASPKMGVGRFNAEHFILSRLGVDFSNYSKASIDTVRFLFDSLFPFLLLFVFSRFTRKEPESLLNGFFARMHTPAIADREKETADLEANKADPARYAHRKLLPNSNWEFPKPTKVDVFGFFAVWVAIGVIFLVLYGVMNITVP
;
A
#
# COMPACT_ATOMS: atom_id res chain seq x y z
N MET A 1 32.96 14.73 4.63
CA MET A 1 31.68 14.26 4.08
C MET A 1 31.92 13.83 2.64
N PHE A 2 31.26 12.77 2.18
CA PHE A 2 31.34 12.28 0.80
C PHE A 2 29.90 12.08 0.31
N PHE A 3 29.53 12.80 -0.76
CA PHE A 3 28.15 12.89 -1.27
C PHE A 3 27.07 13.22 -0.21
N GLY A 4 27.37 14.14 0.71
CA GLY A 4 26.45 14.55 1.77
C GLY A 4 26.39 13.63 2.99
N PHE A 5 26.99 12.43 2.92
CA PHE A 5 27.12 11.53 4.06
C PHE A 5 28.45 11.70 4.80
N HIS A 6 28.45 11.40 6.09
CA HIS A 6 29.70 11.24 6.82
C HIS A 6 30.36 9.90 6.49
N TYR A 7 31.68 9.78 6.69
CA TYR A 7 32.41 8.54 6.41
C TYR A 7 31.86 7.35 7.21
N LEU A 8 31.41 7.58 8.44
CA LEU A 8 30.76 6.58 9.27
C LEU A 8 29.45 6.08 8.63
N ASP A 9 28.64 6.97 8.07
CA ASP A 9 27.37 6.60 7.41
C ASP A 9 27.66 5.67 6.22
N ILE A 10 28.69 5.97 5.43
CA ILE A 10 29.09 5.17 4.27
C ILE A 10 29.60 3.79 4.70
N ILE A 11 30.40 3.71 5.75
CA ILE A 11 30.88 2.43 6.29
C ILE A 11 29.70 1.55 6.70
N VAL A 12 28.71 2.12 7.41
CA VAL A 12 27.50 1.39 7.83
C VAL A 12 26.73 0.85 6.61
N ILE A 13 26.55 1.68 5.57
CA ILE A 13 25.89 1.27 4.32
C ILE A 13 26.66 0.15 3.63
N CYS A 14 27.98 0.27 3.49
CA CYS A 14 28.82 -0.74 2.85
C CYS A 14 28.80 -2.08 3.60
N VAL A 15 28.90 -2.06 4.93
CA VAL A 15 28.84 -3.27 5.78
C VAL A 15 27.50 -3.97 5.59
N TYR A 16 26.39 -3.23 5.58
CA TYR A 16 25.07 -3.78 5.34
C TYR A 16 24.96 -4.45 3.96
N VAL A 17 25.37 -3.76 2.89
CA VAL A 17 25.30 -4.31 1.51
C VAL A 17 26.16 -5.56 1.37
N ILE A 18 27.39 -5.57 1.91
CA ILE A 18 28.27 -6.74 1.89
C ILE A 18 27.64 -7.91 2.65
N GLY A 19 27.07 -7.65 3.84
CA GLY A 19 26.37 -8.67 4.63
C GLY A 19 25.20 -9.31 3.88
N MET A 20 24.40 -8.50 3.20
CA MET A 20 23.26 -8.96 2.40
C MET A 20 23.70 -9.87 1.24
N VAL A 21 24.71 -9.45 0.48
CA VAL A 21 25.25 -10.25 -0.63
C VAL A 21 25.87 -11.55 -0.11
N TYR A 22 26.59 -11.48 1.02
CA TYR A 22 27.19 -12.66 1.66
C TYR A 22 26.13 -13.70 2.05
N ILE A 23 25.03 -13.29 2.69
CA ILE A 23 23.92 -14.18 3.05
C ILE A 23 23.32 -14.85 1.81
N GLY A 24 23.11 -14.08 0.73
CA GLY A 24 22.61 -14.60 -0.55
C GLY A 24 23.53 -15.66 -1.16
N VAL A 25 24.84 -15.39 -1.23
CA VAL A 25 25.84 -16.33 -1.75
C VAL A 25 25.94 -17.57 -0.88
N TRP A 26 25.95 -17.41 0.45
CA TRP A 26 26.07 -18.50 1.39
C TRP A 26 24.91 -19.50 1.27
N TYR A 27 23.68 -19.00 1.14
CA TYR A 27 22.50 -19.84 0.93
C TYR A 27 22.47 -20.53 -0.42
N SER A 28 22.86 -19.81 -1.48
CA SER A 28 22.95 -20.37 -2.84
C SER A 28 23.77 -21.66 -2.87
N ARG A 29 24.89 -21.69 -2.12
CA ARG A 29 25.83 -22.82 -2.06
C ARG A 29 25.31 -24.01 -1.25
N LYS A 30 24.30 -23.83 -0.40
CA LYS A 30 23.87 -24.85 0.59
C LYS A 30 22.59 -25.62 0.24
N GLY A 31 21.73 -25.17 -0.68
CA GLY A 31 20.38 -25.75 -0.68
C GLY A 31 19.42 -25.56 -1.85
N MET A 32 19.81 -24.99 -3.00
CA MET A 32 18.86 -24.80 -4.11
C MET A 32 18.93 -25.97 -5.12
N LYS A 33 18.08 -26.98 -4.96
CA LYS A 33 18.05 -28.14 -5.87
C LYS A 33 16.91 -28.08 -6.89
N ASN A 34 15.79 -27.42 -6.57
CA ASN A 34 14.61 -27.38 -7.43
C ASN A 34 13.81 -26.05 -7.31
N ARG A 35 12.73 -25.92 -8.10
CA ARG A 35 11.84 -24.75 -8.06
C ARG A 35 11.10 -24.55 -6.73
N GLU A 36 10.76 -25.62 -6.02
CA GLU A 36 10.09 -25.50 -4.71
C GLU A 36 11.01 -24.87 -3.66
N ASP A 37 12.30 -25.23 -3.66
CA ASP A 37 13.32 -24.61 -2.83
C ASP A 37 13.50 -23.13 -3.20
N PHE A 38 13.50 -22.81 -4.50
CA PHE A 38 13.68 -21.44 -4.97
C PHE A 38 12.49 -20.53 -4.66
N TYR A 39 11.25 -20.97 -4.95
CA TYR A 39 10.05 -20.14 -4.86
C TYR A 39 9.28 -20.27 -3.54
N LEU A 40 9.38 -21.40 -2.83
CA LEU A 40 8.60 -21.69 -1.61
C LEU A 40 9.48 -22.03 -0.41
N GLY A 41 10.81 -21.95 -0.55
CA GLY A 41 11.76 -22.34 0.48
C GLY A 41 11.57 -23.77 0.97
N GLY A 42 11.12 -24.65 0.08
CA GLY A 42 10.87 -26.05 0.37
C GLY A 42 9.75 -26.28 1.39
N ARG A 43 8.89 -25.31 1.69
CA ARG A 43 7.77 -25.43 2.65
C ARG A 43 8.18 -25.90 4.05
N ARG A 44 9.29 -25.38 4.57
CA ARG A 44 9.88 -25.78 5.87
C ARG A 44 9.86 -24.68 6.93
N MET A 45 9.26 -23.53 6.64
CA MET A 45 9.34 -22.36 7.53
C MET A 45 8.46 -22.55 8.77
N GLY A 46 9.10 -22.61 9.94
CA GLY A 46 8.41 -22.59 11.23
C GLY A 46 7.95 -21.18 11.64
N LYS A 47 7.34 -21.08 12.83
CA LYS A 47 6.74 -19.85 13.38
C LYS A 47 7.64 -18.62 13.33
N ALA A 48 8.91 -18.74 13.75
CA ALA A 48 9.83 -17.60 13.82
C ALA A 48 10.15 -17.02 12.44
N TYR A 49 10.46 -17.89 11.46
CA TYR A 49 10.68 -17.49 10.07
C TYR A 49 9.43 -16.85 9.48
N GLN A 50 8.27 -17.45 9.72
CA GLN A 50 6.99 -16.92 9.25
C GLN A 50 6.65 -15.57 9.90
N PHE A 51 6.98 -15.33 11.17
CA PHE A 51 6.79 -14.03 11.81
C PHE A 51 7.57 -12.92 11.10
N PHE A 52 8.89 -13.09 10.93
CA PHE A 52 9.74 -12.06 10.34
C PHE A 52 9.46 -11.85 8.86
N LEU A 53 9.19 -12.92 8.11
CA LEU A 53 8.82 -12.83 6.70
C LEU A 53 7.51 -12.06 6.50
N ASN A 54 6.49 -12.33 7.34
CA ASN A 54 5.25 -11.57 7.29
C ASN A 54 5.41 -10.14 7.80
N PHE A 55 6.27 -9.91 8.80
CA PHE A 55 6.54 -8.58 9.32
C PHE A 55 7.28 -7.69 8.29
N GLY A 56 8.33 -8.21 7.65
CA GLY A 56 9.05 -7.54 6.57
C GLY A 56 8.16 -7.24 5.37
N ASN A 57 7.46 -8.25 4.85
CA ASN A 57 6.51 -8.06 3.74
C ASN A 57 5.34 -7.13 4.09
N ALA A 58 4.96 -7.02 5.36
CA ALA A 58 3.94 -6.07 5.77
C ALA A 58 4.49 -4.63 5.85
N THR A 59 5.79 -4.44 6.11
CA THR A 59 6.38 -3.19 6.57
C THR A 59 7.40 -2.65 5.57
N ASN A 60 7.05 -1.57 4.89
CA ASN A 60 7.93 -0.92 3.91
C ASN A 60 8.34 0.48 4.38
N ALA A 61 9.44 1.03 3.87
CA ALA A 61 9.89 2.36 4.27
C ALA A 61 8.96 3.47 3.76
N ASP A 62 8.33 3.26 2.60
CA ASP A 62 7.35 4.21 2.05
C ASP A 62 6.16 4.43 2.99
N GLN A 63 5.82 3.42 3.79
CA GLN A 63 4.70 3.49 4.70
C GLN A 63 4.97 4.40 5.89
N ALA A 64 6.20 4.38 6.42
CA ALA A 64 6.62 5.29 7.48
C ALA A 64 6.58 6.74 7.00
N VAL A 65 7.12 7.00 5.79
CA VAL A 65 7.10 8.32 5.15
C VAL A 65 5.67 8.79 4.91
N THR A 66 4.84 7.95 4.29
CA THR A 66 3.44 8.27 3.97
C THR A 66 2.62 8.52 5.24
N LEU A 67 2.83 7.70 6.27
CA LEU A 67 2.08 7.84 7.52
C LEU A 67 2.48 9.12 8.26
N ALA A 68 3.78 9.41 8.39
CA ALA A 68 4.23 10.63 9.01
C ALA A 68 3.78 11.88 8.25
N ARG A 69 3.81 11.85 6.90
CA ARG A 69 3.26 12.88 6.01
C ARG A 69 1.78 13.12 6.27
N GLU A 70 0.95 12.07 6.26
CA GLU A 70 -0.49 12.25 6.48
C GLU A 70 -0.80 12.71 7.91
N VAL A 71 -0.05 12.24 8.91
CA VAL A 71 -0.21 12.70 10.28
C VAL A 71 0.23 14.16 10.45
N TYR A 72 1.27 14.59 9.74
CA TYR A 72 1.67 15.99 9.70
C TYR A 72 0.59 16.88 9.08
N ARG A 73 -0.11 16.39 8.04
CA ARG A 73 -1.13 17.16 7.30
C ARG A 73 -2.47 17.30 8.05
N GLN A 74 -2.88 16.27 8.79
CA GLN A 74 -4.24 16.20 9.35
C GLN A 74 -4.33 15.52 10.74
N GLY A 75 -3.20 15.38 11.43
CA GLY A 75 -3.12 14.73 12.74
C GLY A 75 -3.25 13.20 12.68
N VAL A 76 -3.41 12.56 13.85
CA VAL A 76 -3.51 11.11 14.03
C VAL A 76 -4.61 10.47 13.17
N SER A 77 -5.64 11.22 12.79
CA SER A 77 -6.67 10.78 11.84
C SER A 77 -6.10 10.31 10.48
N GLY A 78 -4.96 10.88 10.04
CA GLY A 78 -4.22 10.46 8.84
C GLY A 78 -3.74 9.01 8.89
N MET A 79 -3.67 8.41 10.08
CA MET A 79 -3.28 7.02 10.24
C MET A 79 -4.24 6.04 9.57
N TRP A 80 -5.51 6.42 9.36
CA TRP A 80 -6.50 5.56 8.72
C TRP A 80 -6.13 5.10 7.31
N ILE A 81 -5.31 5.86 6.58
CA ILE A 81 -4.85 5.47 5.24
C ILE A 81 -4.22 4.06 5.21
N GLN A 82 -3.55 3.66 6.29
CA GLN A 82 -2.92 2.33 6.42
C GLN A 82 -3.48 1.52 7.59
N PHE A 83 -4.07 2.16 8.59
CA PHE A 83 -4.53 1.50 9.79
C PHE A 83 -5.78 0.63 9.58
N VAL A 84 -6.56 0.86 8.51
CA VAL A 84 -7.72 0.03 8.12
C VAL A 84 -7.42 -1.48 8.11
N VAL A 85 -6.19 -1.87 7.78
CA VAL A 85 -5.78 -3.29 7.72
C VAL A 85 -5.75 -3.95 9.11
N ILE A 86 -5.87 -3.20 10.21
CA ILE A 86 -6.02 -3.78 11.57
C ILE A 86 -7.28 -4.65 11.69
N PHE A 87 -8.35 -4.28 11.00
CA PHE A 87 -9.61 -5.03 11.01
C PHE A 87 -9.58 -6.25 10.05
N LEU A 88 -8.57 -6.35 9.19
CA LEU A 88 -8.36 -7.51 8.30
C LEU A 88 -7.59 -8.63 8.99
N THR A 89 -6.77 -8.33 10.00
CA THR A 89 -5.94 -9.30 10.72
C THR A 89 -6.71 -10.52 11.26
N PRO A 90 -7.94 -10.38 11.80
CA PRO A 90 -8.76 -11.53 12.20
C PRO A 90 -9.14 -12.44 11.02
N PHE A 91 -9.35 -11.87 9.85
CA PHE A 91 -9.64 -12.63 8.62
C PHE A 91 -8.39 -13.33 8.10
N TYR A 92 -7.20 -12.74 8.26
CA TYR A 92 -5.94 -13.38 7.90
C TYR A 92 -5.67 -14.67 8.68
N TRP A 93 -6.22 -14.83 9.88
CA TRP A 93 -6.19 -16.10 10.60
C TRP A 93 -6.86 -17.23 9.80
N PHE A 94 -7.89 -16.91 9.01
CA PHE A 94 -8.56 -17.88 8.15
C PHE A 94 -7.92 -17.96 6.77
N VAL A 95 -7.55 -16.84 6.16
CA VAL A 95 -7.02 -16.82 4.78
C VAL A 95 -5.66 -17.50 4.68
N SER A 96 -4.76 -17.29 5.65
CA SER A 96 -3.38 -17.80 5.60
C SER A 96 -3.29 -19.33 5.56
N PHE A 97 -4.18 -20.06 6.26
CA PHE A 97 -4.17 -21.52 6.17
C PHE A 97 -4.72 -22.01 4.83
N PHE A 98 -5.67 -21.30 4.21
CA PHE A 98 -6.12 -21.66 2.87
C PHE A 98 -4.98 -21.56 1.88
N HIS A 99 -4.19 -20.49 1.92
CA HIS A 99 -2.98 -20.35 1.09
C HIS A 99 -2.04 -21.56 1.27
N ARG A 100 -1.79 -21.98 2.52
CA ARG A 100 -0.96 -23.16 2.78
C ARG A 100 -1.56 -24.46 2.24
N ARG A 101 -2.89 -24.63 2.28
CA ARG A 101 -3.61 -25.82 1.80
C ARG A 101 -3.79 -25.88 0.29
N MET A 102 -3.70 -24.76 -0.42
CA MET A 102 -3.77 -24.75 -1.89
C MET A 102 -2.70 -25.66 -2.51
N ARG A 103 -1.52 -25.77 -1.86
CA ARG A 103 -0.38 -26.61 -2.29
C ARG A 103 0.12 -26.31 -3.72
N VAL A 104 -0.19 -25.13 -4.23
CA VAL A 104 0.34 -24.61 -5.50
C VAL A 104 1.46 -23.60 -5.25
N THR A 105 2.16 -23.20 -6.31
CA THR A 105 3.21 -22.17 -6.24
C THR A 105 2.63 -20.77 -6.44
N THR A 106 1.66 -20.61 -7.35
CA THR A 106 1.09 -19.30 -7.71
C THR A 106 -0.43 -19.27 -7.61
N LEU A 107 -1.01 -18.08 -7.42
CA LEU A 107 -2.48 -17.90 -7.51
C LEU A 107 -3.00 -18.17 -8.93
N GLY A 108 -2.16 -18.02 -9.95
CA GLY A 108 -2.48 -18.44 -11.32
C GLY A 108 -2.64 -19.96 -11.45
N ASP A 109 -1.79 -20.73 -10.76
CA ASP A 109 -1.91 -22.19 -10.66
C ASP A 109 -3.19 -22.58 -9.92
N PHE A 110 -3.53 -21.85 -8.85
CA PHE A 110 -4.79 -22.03 -8.13
C PHE A 110 -6.02 -21.86 -9.04
N LEU A 111 -6.07 -20.79 -9.85
CA LEU A 111 -7.16 -20.58 -10.81
C LEU A 111 -7.16 -21.63 -11.92
N THR A 112 -5.97 -22.04 -12.38
CA THR A 112 -5.82 -23.11 -13.37
C THR A 112 -6.39 -24.42 -12.85
N ASP A 113 -6.07 -24.79 -11.60
CA ASP A 113 -6.59 -25.99 -10.94
C ASP A 113 -8.10 -25.91 -10.70
N ARG A 114 -8.60 -24.75 -10.25
CA ARG A 114 -10.03 -24.56 -9.92
C ARG A 114 -10.96 -24.65 -11.13
N PHE A 115 -10.48 -24.20 -12.31
CA PHE A 115 -11.29 -24.06 -13.53
C PHE A 115 -10.76 -24.89 -14.71
N SER A 116 -9.75 -25.74 -14.49
CA SER A 116 -9.03 -26.47 -15.56
C SER A 116 -8.65 -25.58 -16.75
N SER A 117 -8.25 -24.34 -16.48
CA SER A 117 -8.06 -23.30 -17.50
C SER A 117 -6.71 -22.61 -17.36
N LYS A 118 -5.76 -23.01 -18.20
CA LYS A 118 -4.43 -22.40 -18.27
C LYS A 118 -4.51 -20.93 -18.70
N SER A 119 -5.46 -20.59 -19.57
CA SER A 119 -5.70 -19.22 -20.02
C SER A 119 -6.14 -18.31 -18.87
N LEU A 120 -6.94 -18.78 -17.92
CA LEU A 120 -7.37 -17.98 -16.78
C LEU A 120 -6.21 -17.71 -15.83
N GLY A 121 -5.39 -18.73 -15.56
CA GLY A 121 -4.14 -18.57 -14.82
C GLY A 121 -3.18 -17.59 -15.49
N ALA A 122 -3.10 -17.59 -16.84
CA ALA A 122 -2.30 -16.64 -17.61
C ALA A 122 -2.81 -15.20 -17.48
N VAL A 123 -4.13 -14.96 -17.61
CA VAL A 123 -4.71 -13.60 -17.45
C VAL A 123 -4.41 -13.05 -16.05
N PHE A 124 -4.58 -13.85 -15.01
CA PHE A 124 -4.22 -13.46 -13.64
C PHE A 124 -2.73 -13.15 -13.52
N ALA A 125 -1.86 -14.02 -14.04
CA ALA A 125 -0.42 -13.82 -14.00
C ALA A 125 0.01 -12.52 -14.70
N THR A 126 -0.53 -12.22 -15.88
CA THR A 126 -0.28 -10.96 -16.60
C THR A 126 -0.69 -9.75 -15.77
N GLN A 127 -1.91 -9.77 -15.20
CA GLN A 127 -2.39 -8.69 -14.35
C GLN A 127 -1.51 -8.50 -13.11
N ALA A 128 -1.12 -9.58 -12.45
CA ALA A 128 -0.26 -9.55 -11.27
C ALA A 128 1.14 -9.00 -11.59
N ILE A 129 1.75 -9.43 -12.71
CA ILE A 129 3.06 -8.94 -13.15
C ILE A 129 3.01 -7.43 -13.42
N ILE A 130 1.98 -6.93 -14.11
CA ILE A 130 1.78 -5.50 -14.35
C ILE A 130 1.62 -4.74 -13.02
N GLY A 131 0.78 -5.24 -12.11
CA GLY A 131 0.56 -4.62 -10.81
C GLY A 131 1.85 -4.55 -9.97
N THR A 132 2.64 -5.61 -9.98
CA THR A 132 3.94 -5.64 -9.30
C THR A 132 4.96 -4.70 -9.94
N LEU A 133 5.03 -4.61 -11.27
CA LEU A 133 5.91 -3.64 -11.95
C LEU A 133 5.62 -2.21 -11.46
N LEU A 134 4.35 -1.82 -11.42
CA LEU A 134 3.94 -0.49 -10.96
C LEU A 134 4.25 -0.26 -9.47
N THR A 135 4.05 -1.28 -8.63
CA THR A 135 4.33 -1.18 -7.19
C THR A 135 5.84 -1.10 -6.94
N THR A 136 6.64 -1.86 -7.68
CA THR A 136 8.11 -1.79 -7.62
C THR A 136 8.60 -0.42 -8.09
N THR A 137 8.03 0.13 -9.17
CA THR A 137 8.30 1.50 -9.63
C THR A 137 8.04 2.54 -8.53
N LEU A 138 6.91 2.44 -7.83
CA LEU A 138 6.59 3.31 -6.70
C LEU A 138 7.67 3.26 -5.61
N CYS A 139 8.11 2.06 -5.23
CA CYS A 139 9.17 1.89 -4.23
C CYS A 139 10.49 2.56 -4.67
N TYR A 140 10.88 2.45 -5.95
CA TYR A 140 12.08 3.14 -6.45
C TYR A 140 11.94 4.66 -6.29
N VAL A 141 10.84 5.25 -6.77
CA VAL A 141 10.61 6.70 -6.70
C VAL A 141 10.67 7.22 -5.27
N ILE A 142 10.00 6.55 -4.33
CA ILE A 142 9.98 6.97 -2.92
C ILE A 142 11.36 6.83 -2.28
N THR A 143 12.08 5.73 -2.54
CA THR A 143 13.45 5.53 -2.01
C THR A 143 14.39 6.61 -2.53
N GLY A 144 14.30 6.92 -3.83
CA GLY A 144 15.10 7.98 -4.47
C GLY A 144 14.83 9.35 -3.86
N LYS A 145 13.56 9.73 -3.71
CA LYS A 145 13.18 11.01 -3.06
C LYS A 145 13.66 11.09 -1.62
N THR A 146 13.59 9.99 -0.87
CA THR A 146 14.06 9.94 0.51
C THR A 146 15.58 10.12 0.59
N LEU A 147 16.35 9.48 -0.30
CA LEU A 147 17.80 9.69 -0.38
C LEU A 147 18.15 11.13 -0.74
N VAL A 148 17.45 11.70 -1.72
CA VAL A 148 17.61 13.10 -2.15
C VAL A 148 17.40 14.04 -0.96
N ALA A 149 16.33 13.85 -0.19
CA ALA A 149 16.06 14.66 1.01
C ALA A 149 17.15 14.58 2.09
N MET A 150 17.87 13.45 2.18
CA MET A 150 18.92 13.21 3.17
C MET A 150 20.30 13.71 2.72
N THR A 151 20.49 14.05 1.45
CA THR A 151 21.80 14.42 0.87
C THR A 151 21.83 15.80 0.19
N PRO A 152 21.29 16.87 0.82
CA PRO A 152 21.31 18.20 0.22
C PRO A 152 22.74 18.69 0.04
N LYS A 153 23.02 19.30 -1.12
CA LYS A 153 24.26 20.03 -1.38
C LYS A 153 24.23 21.37 -0.62
N PRO A 154 25.37 21.85 -0.11
CA PRO A 154 25.49 23.22 0.40
C PRO A 154 25.18 24.23 -0.70
N GLU A 155 24.57 25.38 -0.35
CA GLU A 155 24.24 26.43 -1.32
C GLU A 155 25.47 26.95 -2.08
N THR A 156 26.65 26.87 -1.48
CA THR A 156 27.94 27.24 -2.11
C THR A 156 28.35 26.31 -3.25
N SER A 157 27.76 25.12 -3.33
CA SER A 157 28.07 24.10 -4.34
C SER A 157 27.01 24.03 -5.45
N TYR A 158 26.03 24.94 -5.46
CA TYR A 158 24.99 24.97 -6.50
C TYR A 158 25.55 25.49 -7.82
N THR A 159 25.17 24.83 -8.91
CA THR A 159 25.36 25.40 -10.25
C THR A 159 24.43 26.60 -10.45
N VAL A 160 24.70 27.40 -11.49
CA VAL A 160 23.86 28.57 -11.84
C VAL A 160 22.41 28.16 -12.11
N GLU A 161 22.20 27.02 -12.78
CA GLU A 161 20.87 26.47 -13.05
C GLU A 161 20.18 25.95 -11.78
N GLU A 162 20.91 25.24 -10.92
CA GLU A 162 20.42 24.72 -9.64
C GLU A 162 19.97 25.88 -8.73
N LYS A 163 20.74 26.97 -8.69
CA LYS A 163 20.40 28.17 -7.93
C LYS A 163 19.17 28.88 -8.49
N ALA A 164 19.06 29.00 -9.81
CA ALA A 164 17.88 29.57 -10.46
C ALA A 164 16.59 28.76 -10.19
N SER A 165 16.69 27.42 -10.12
CA SER A 165 15.57 26.54 -9.74
C SER A 165 15.09 26.80 -8.31
N ILE A 166 16.02 26.95 -7.36
CA ILE A 166 15.69 27.21 -5.95
C ILE A 166 15.16 28.63 -5.76
N ASP A 167 15.79 29.63 -6.38
CA ASP A 167 15.35 31.02 -6.27
C ASP A 167 13.96 31.18 -6.91
N GLY A 168 13.70 30.53 -8.04
CA GLY A 168 12.37 30.44 -8.65
C GLY A 168 11.35 29.74 -7.75
N TYR A 169 11.75 28.68 -7.04
CA TYR A 169 10.88 28.02 -6.04
C TYR A 169 10.56 28.95 -4.86
N LYS A 170 11.55 29.67 -4.32
CA LYS A 170 11.36 30.64 -3.23
C LYS A 170 10.41 31.76 -3.66
N GLN A 171 10.62 32.35 -4.83
CA GLN A 171 9.73 33.37 -5.40
C GLN A 171 8.31 32.85 -5.64
N TYR A 172 8.18 31.64 -6.18
CA TYR A 172 6.87 31.00 -6.34
C TYR A 172 6.13 30.88 -5.00
N ARG A 173 6.84 30.51 -3.94
CA ARG A 173 6.29 30.37 -2.59
C ARG A 173 5.89 31.72 -2.00
N GLU A 174 6.72 32.74 -2.14
CA GLU A 174 6.43 34.10 -1.69
C GLU A 174 5.18 34.64 -2.39
N LEU A 175 5.12 34.55 -3.72
CA LEU A 175 3.97 34.96 -4.50
C LEU A 175 2.71 34.14 -4.16
N SER A 176 2.84 32.82 -3.95
CA SER A 176 1.71 31.99 -3.52
C SER A 176 1.15 32.43 -2.17
N ALA A 177 2.02 32.74 -1.21
CA ALA A 177 1.60 33.20 0.11
C ALA A 177 0.98 34.61 0.05
N GLN A 178 1.58 35.51 -0.74
CA GLN A 178 1.09 36.87 -0.95
C GLN A 178 -0.28 36.89 -1.64
N ARG A 179 -0.49 36.01 -2.63
CA ARG A 179 -1.78 35.82 -3.29
C ARG A 179 -2.89 35.48 -2.30
N ASP A 180 -2.60 34.58 -1.36
CA ASP A 180 -3.57 34.10 -0.39
C ASP A 180 -3.89 35.15 0.71
N ILE A 181 -3.05 36.17 0.89
CA ILE A 181 -3.22 37.23 1.90
C ILE A 181 -3.78 38.52 1.28
N ASN A 182 -3.15 39.06 0.23
CA ASN A 182 -3.38 40.41 -0.28
C ASN A 182 -3.76 40.46 -1.78
N GLY A 183 -3.81 39.31 -2.46
CA GLY A 183 -3.84 39.27 -3.93
C GLY A 183 -2.48 39.58 -4.57
N LEU A 184 -2.38 39.45 -5.89
CA LEU A 184 -1.16 39.72 -6.66
C LEU A 184 -1.42 40.87 -7.63
N SER A 185 -0.40 41.70 -7.90
CA SER A 185 -0.41 42.63 -9.04
C SER A 185 -0.36 41.87 -10.38
N ASP A 186 -0.66 42.54 -11.49
CA ASP A 186 -0.69 41.91 -12.82
C ASP A 186 0.66 41.27 -13.21
N GLU A 187 1.79 41.93 -12.89
CA GLU A 187 3.13 41.38 -13.12
C GLU A 187 3.46 40.19 -12.21
N GLU A 188 3.09 40.29 -10.92
CA GLU A 188 3.27 39.21 -9.94
C GLU A 188 2.40 37.99 -10.27
N SER A 189 1.20 38.21 -10.81
CA SER A 189 0.29 37.16 -11.25
C SER A 189 0.83 36.42 -12.48
N ALA A 190 1.37 37.16 -13.47
CA ALA A 190 2.04 36.57 -14.63
C ALA A 190 3.30 35.77 -14.25
N LEU A 191 4.12 36.30 -13.33
CA LEU A 191 5.29 35.62 -12.79
C LEU A 191 4.89 34.38 -11.99
N TYR A 192 3.87 34.49 -11.13
CA TYR A 192 3.32 33.38 -10.38
C TYR A 192 2.85 32.27 -11.32
N SER A 193 2.07 32.57 -12.35
CA SER A 193 1.58 31.57 -13.31
C SER A 193 2.72 30.86 -14.05
N SER A 194 3.75 31.60 -14.46
CA SER A 194 4.96 31.03 -15.08
C SER A 194 5.70 30.08 -14.13
N LEU A 195 5.95 30.55 -12.90
CA LEU A 195 6.63 29.74 -11.88
C LEU A 195 5.77 28.55 -11.42
N HIS A 196 4.45 28.70 -11.37
CA HIS A 196 3.50 27.66 -11.04
C HIS A 196 3.52 26.54 -12.08
N GLU A 197 3.61 26.87 -13.36
CA GLU A 197 3.79 25.88 -14.44
C GLU A 197 5.15 25.18 -14.37
N LYS A 198 6.24 25.93 -14.09
CA LYS A 198 7.55 25.31 -13.85
C LYS A 198 7.55 24.39 -12.62
N TYR A 199 6.85 24.78 -11.55
CA TYR A 199 6.65 23.95 -10.37
C TYR A 199 5.86 22.67 -10.70
N LYS A 200 4.75 22.78 -11.45
CA LYS A 200 3.97 21.62 -11.91
C LYS A 200 4.79 20.65 -12.76
N LYS A 201 5.74 21.16 -13.55
CA LYS A 201 6.66 20.36 -14.36
C LYS A 201 7.80 19.73 -13.54
N GLY A 202 7.95 20.08 -12.26
CA GLY A 202 9.04 19.61 -11.41
C GLY A 202 10.38 20.31 -11.67
N GLU A 203 10.37 21.47 -12.34
CA GLU A 203 11.57 22.24 -12.68
C GLU A 203 12.03 23.14 -11.52
N LEU A 204 11.12 23.45 -10.58
CA LEU A 204 11.41 24.22 -9.37
C LEU A 204 11.55 23.29 -8.17
N ASN A 205 12.71 23.34 -7.52
CA ASN A 205 13.04 22.48 -6.39
C ASN A 205 13.25 23.30 -5.12
N SER A 206 12.83 22.78 -3.97
CA SER A 206 13.08 23.43 -2.66
C SER A 206 14.54 23.32 -2.20
N TYR A 207 15.28 22.33 -2.70
CA TYR A 207 16.70 22.11 -2.43
C TYR A 207 17.31 21.25 -3.54
N VAL A 208 18.64 21.21 -3.62
CA VAL A 208 19.40 20.41 -4.57
C VAL A 208 20.28 19.42 -3.80
N SER A 209 20.39 18.19 -4.28
CA SER A 209 21.09 17.10 -3.59
C SER A 209 22.23 16.48 -4.39
N TYR A 210 23.17 15.83 -3.70
CA TYR A 210 24.35 15.22 -4.32
C TYR A 210 24.00 14.09 -5.29
N PHE A 211 22.95 13.33 -4.98
CA PHE A 211 22.43 12.28 -5.84
C PHE A 211 21.24 12.78 -6.64
N LYS A 212 21.19 12.43 -7.93
CA LYS A 212 19.94 12.39 -8.69
C LYS A 212 19.31 11.03 -8.41
N GLY A 213 18.01 10.98 -8.15
CA GLY A 213 17.32 9.72 -7.77
C GLY A 213 17.58 8.57 -8.75
N GLU A 214 17.77 8.87 -10.03
CA GLU A 214 18.00 7.93 -11.12
C GLU A 214 19.29 7.10 -10.98
N ASP A 215 20.41 7.73 -10.64
CA ASP A 215 21.71 7.03 -10.51
C ASP A 215 21.68 6.01 -9.38
N PHE A 216 21.00 6.37 -8.30
CA PHE A 216 20.85 5.53 -7.13
C PHE A 216 19.97 4.30 -7.41
N TRP A 217 18.91 4.43 -8.23
CA TRP A 217 18.01 3.33 -8.54
C TRP A 217 18.71 2.14 -9.19
N TRP A 218 19.70 2.40 -10.07
CA TRP A 218 20.47 1.35 -10.72
C TRP A 218 21.33 0.55 -9.74
N ILE A 219 22.03 1.23 -8.85
CA ILE A 219 22.85 0.59 -7.81
C ILE A 219 21.97 -0.22 -6.87
N TYR A 220 20.88 0.39 -6.39
CA TYR A 220 19.93 -0.26 -5.50
C TYR A 220 19.29 -1.49 -6.16
N GLY A 221 18.84 -1.38 -7.42
CA GLY A 221 18.29 -2.49 -8.19
C GLY A 221 19.29 -3.62 -8.43
N ALA A 222 20.56 -3.30 -8.71
CA ALA A 222 21.61 -4.30 -8.85
C ALA A 222 21.88 -5.07 -7.55
N ILE A 223 21.85 -4.40 -6.40
CA ILE A 223 21.98 -5.04 -5.09
C ILE A 223 20.80 -5.99 -4.83
N VAL A 224 19.56 -5.51 -5.04
CA VAL A 224 18.34 -6.32 -4.89
C VAL A 224 18.39 -7.55 -5.79
N PHE A 225 18.76 -7.36 -7.04
CA PHE A 225 18.91 -8.43 -8.01
C PHE A 225 19.93 -9.47 -7.54
N ALA A 226 21.12 -9.04 -7.11
CA ALA A 226 22.22 -9.93 -6.76
C ALA A 226 21.81 -10.93 -5.65
N TYR A 227 21.27 -10.47 -4.52
CA TYR A 227 20.94 -11.40 -3.44
C TYR A 227 19.66 -12.21 -3.73
N THR A 228 18.68 -11.64 -4.46
CA THR A 228 17.42 -12.33 -4.77
C THR A 228 17.65 -13.50 -5.74
N VAL A 229 18.43 -13.27 -6.81
CA VAL A 229 18.73 -14.29 -7.82
C VAL A 229 19.64 -15.40 -7.28
N LEU A 230 20.61 -15.01 -6.44
CA LEU A 230 21.54 -15.97 -5.85
C LEU A 230 20.86 -16.85 -4.80
N GLY A 231 19.99 -16.29 -3.95
CA GLY A 231 19.53 -16.95 -2.73
C GLY A 231 18.09 -17.49 -2.72
N GLY A 232 17.20 -17.04 -3.63
CA GLY A 232 15.79 -17.45 -3.62
C GLY A 232 15.02 -17.07 -2.35
N LEU A 233 13.84 -17.65 -2.13
CA LEU A 233 12.94 -17.24 -1.02
C LEU A 233 13.57 -17.50 0.36
N MET A 234 14.38 -18.56 0.54
CA MET A 234 15.01 -18.85 1.84
C MET A 234 16.06 -17.82 2.24
N ALA A 235 16.90 -17.39 1.30
CA ALA A 235 17.86 -16.34 1.59
C ALA A 235 17.15 -15.02 1.89
N ALA A 236 16.12 -14.68 1.09
CA ALA A 236 15.27 -13.51 1.33
C ALA A 236 14.65 -13.55 2.74
N THR A 237 14.14 -14.72 3.17
CA THR A 237 13.56 -14.87 4.51
C THR A 237 14.56 -14.57 5.64
N ILE A 238 15.83 -14.91 5.46
CA ILE A 238 16.84 -14.68 6.50
C ILE A 238 17.32 -13.25 6.50
N THR A 239 17.48 -12.65 5.32
CA THR A 239 17.71 -11.22 5.25
C THR A 239 16.56 -10.44 5.85
N ASP A 240 15.31 -10.87 5.65
CA ASP A 240 14.12 -10.24 6.23
C ASP A 240 14.10 -10.26 7.76
N ILE A 241 14.72 -11.25 8.42
CA ILE A 241 14.86 -11.26 9.89
C ILE A 241 15.73 -10.07 10.32
N PHE A 242 16.90 -9.91 9.70
CA PHE A 242 17.80 -8.80 10.01
C PHE A 242 17.15 -7.46 9.64
N GLN A 243 16.54 -7.36 8.47
CA GLN A 243 15.85 -6.16 8.00
C GLN A 243 14.68 -5.79 8.90
N GLY A 244 13.88 -6.75 9.35
CA GLY A 244 12.79 -6.52 10.31
C GLY A 244 13.30 -5.90 11.62
N LEU A 245 14.38 -6.44 12.19
CA LEU A 245 14.98 -5.87 13.41
C LEU A 245 15.48 -4.43 13.19
N LEU A 246 16.11 -4.19 12.03
CA LEU A 246 16.57 -2.86 11.63
C LEU A 246 15.39 -1.87 11.50
N ILE A 247 14.29 -2.28 10.86
CA ILE A 247 13.09 -1.45 10.73
C ILE A 247 12.55 -1.03 12.10
N VAL A 248 12.46 -1.97 13.05
CA VAL A 248 11.99 -1.66 14.43
C VAL A 248 12.92 -0.65 15.09
N LEU A 249 14.23 -0.91 15.03
CA LEU A 249 15.24 -0.04 15.64
C LEU A 249 15.15 1.39 15.12
N PHE A 250 15.01 1.56 13.80
CA PHE A 250 15.03 2.89 13.18
C PHE A 250 13.70 3.62 13.28
N SER A 251 12.60 2.90 13.23
CA SER A 251 11.27 3.46 13.46
C SER A 251 11.16 4.13 14.84
N LEU A 252 11.87 3.62 15.83
CA LEU A 252 11.90 4.15 17.18
C LEU A 252 12.98 5.19 17.41
N LEU A 253 13.98 5.29 16.52
CA LEU A 253 15.16 6.13 16.72
C LEU A 253 14.84 7.64 16.74
N LEU A 254 13.87 8.08 15.92
CA LEU A 254 13.48 9.49 15.82
C LEU A 254 12.72 9.99 17.06
N ILE A 255 12.03 9.09 17.77
CA ILE A 255 11.07 9.48 18.82
C ILE A 255 11.78 10.12 20.03
N PRO A 256 12.81 9.49 20.66
CA PRO A 256 13.46 10.09 21.82
C PRO A 256 14.07 11.45 21.51
N ILE A 257 14.75 11.58 20.37
CA ILE A 257 15.46 12.82 20.01
C ILE A 257 14.47 13.92 19.63
N GLY A 258 13.41 13.56 18.87
CA GLY A 258 12.33 14.47 18.53
C GLY A 258 11.59 14.97 19.77
N LEU A 259 11.23 14.08 20.71
CA LEU A 259 10.62 14.44 21.99
C LEU A 259 11.50 15.39 22.80
N LEU A 260 12.80 15.12 22.91
CA LEU A 260 13.74 16.02 23.60
C LEU A 260 13.72 17.43 22.99
N LYS A 261 13.70 17.54 21.66
CA LYS A 261 13.66 18.82 20.96
C LYS A 261 12.35 19.60 21.16
N VAL A 262 11.24 18.91 21.37
CA VAL A 262 9.94 19.53 21.65
C VAL A 262 9.64 19.61 23.16
N GLY A 263 10.61 19.40 24.04
CA GLY A 263 10.38 19.54 25.50
C GLY A 263 9.50 18.44 26.09
N GLY A 264 9.66 17.21 25.60
CA GLY A 264 8.96 16.02 26.08
C GLY A 264 7.50 15.93 25.60
N PHE A 265 6.74 15.06 26.27
CA PHE A 265 5.32 14.89 25.96
C PHE A 265 4.48 16.09 26.40
N SER A 266 4.88 16.83 27.45
CA SER A 266 4.22 18.09 27.84
C SER A 266 4.33 19.13 26.73
N GLY A 267 5.56 19.42 26.27
CA GLY A 267 5.78 20.39 25.20
C GLY A 267 5.20 19.97 23.84
N LEU A 268 4.97 18.67 23.62
CA LEU A 268 4.21 18.17 22.47
C LEU A 268 2.73 18.59 22.54
N HIS A 269 2.07 18.41 23.68
CA HIS A 269 0.65 18.76 23.88
C HIS A 269 0.43 20.27 23.93
N GLU A 270 1.43 21.05 24.35
CA GLU A 270 1.36 22.52 24.35
C GLU A 270 1.43 23.11 22.93
N ARG A 271 2.20 22.49 22.02
CA ARG A 271 2.44 23.02 20.67
C ARG A 271 1.49 22.51 19.60
N VAL A 272 0.83 21.37 19.84
CA VAL A 272 -0.06 20.73 18.85
C VAL A 272 -1.52 20.90 19.26
N GLN A 273 -2.38 21.21 18.28
CA GLN A 273 -3.81 21.37 18.54
C GLN A 273 -4.42 20.05 19.06
N PRO A 274 -5.26 20.07 20.12
CA PRO A 274 -5.82 18.86 20.73
C PRO A 274 -6.53 17.92 19.74
N ASP A 275 -7.23 18.48 18.74
CA ASP A 275 -7.94 17.69 17.74
C ASP A 275 -7.01 16.83 16.86
N MET A 276 -5.75 17.23 16.68
CA MET A 276 -4.78 16.45 15.93
C MET A 276 -4.35 15.16 16.63
N PHE A 277 -4.64 14.99 17.93
CA PHE A 277 -4.40 13.74 18.65
C PHE A 277 -5.56 12.74 18.52
N HIS A 278 -6.72 13.17 18.02
CA HIS A 278 -7.88 12.30 17.88
C HIS A 278 -7.83 11.47 16.59
N LEU A 279 -8.03 10.16 16.75
CA LEU A 279 -8.07 9.22 15.63
C LEU A 279 -9.30 9.44 14.72
N PHE A 280 -10.40 9.91 15.30
CA PHE A 280 -11.54 10.47 14.56
C PHE A 280 -11.67 11.93 14.96
N SER A 281 -11.16 12.81 14.11
CA SER A 281 -11.26 14.25 14.32
C SER A 281 -12.71 14.70 14.21
N ALA A 282 -13.12 15.63 15.07
CA ALA A 282 -14.43 16.26 15.00
C ALA A 282 -14.49 17.33 13.88
N ASN A 283 -13.35 17.66 13.26
CA ASN A 283 -13.31 18.56 12.13
C ASN A 283 -13.96 17.91 10.91
N VAL A 284 -14.92 18.63 10.32
CA VAL A 284 -15.69 18.17 9.17
C VAL A 284 -14.86 18.10 7.88
N THR A 285 -13.64 18.65 7.89
CA THR A 285 -12.65 18.45 6.82
C THR A 285 -11.79 17.19 6.99
N SER A 286 -12.04 16.36 8.01
CA SER A 286 -11.39 15.06 8.09
C SER A 286 -11.78 14.22 6.86
N GLU A 287 -10.77 13.85 6.08
CA GLU A 287 -10.96 12.97 4.93
C GLU A 287 -11.42 11.56 5.35
N TYR A 288 -11.29 11.17 6.63
CA TYR A 288 -11.54 9.81 7.12
C TYR A 288 -12.68 9.73 8.14
N THR A 289 -13.92 9.70 7.66
CA THR A 289 -15.10 9.40 8.49
C THR A 289 -15.16 7.91 8.86
N TRP A 290 -15.90 7.53 9.92
CA TRP A 290 -16.09 6.11 10.28
C TRP A 290 -16.66 5.27 9.14
N PHE A 291 -17.63 5.82 8.39
CA PHE A 291 -18.20 5.13 7.23
C PHE A 291 -17.20 4.94 6.10
N MET A 292 -16.35 5.94 5.84
CA MET A 292 -15.26 5.81 4.86
C MET A 292 -14.27 4.73 5.29
N VAL A 293 -13.84 4.76 6.56
CA VAL A 293 -12.97 3.71 7.14
C VAL A 293 -13.59 2.32 6.98
N ALA A 294 -14.87 2.16 7.31
CA ALA A 294 -15.57 0.88 7.17
C ALA A 294 -15.63 0.40 5.71
N SER A 295 -15.89 1.30 4.75
CA SER A 295 -15.87 0.96 3.32
C SER A 295 -14.48 0.59 2.82
N MET A 296 -13.43 1.28 3.28
CA MET A 296 -12.03 0.96 2.96
C MET A 296 -11.63 -0.40 3.53
N VAL A 297 -12.05 -0.72 4.76
CA VAL A 297 -11.85 -2.04 5.38
C VAL A 297 -12.49 -3.12 4.52
N PHE A 298 -13.74 -2.92 4.10
CA PHE A 298 -14.45 -3.87 3.25
C PHE A 298 -13.76 -4.05 1.89
N ALA A 299 -13.36 -2.95 1.24
CA ALA A 299 -12.65 -2.99 -0.04
C ALA A 299 -11.30 -3.70 0.06
N ASN A 300 -10.53 -3.41 1.10
CA ASN A 300 -9.28 -4.11 1.36
C ASN A 300 -9.53 -5.60 1.63
N LEU A 301 -10.59 -5.98 2.35
CA LEU A 301 -10.92 -7.37 2.62
C LEU A 301 -11.24 -8.13 1.33
N VAL A 302 -11.94 -7.51 0.39
CA VAL A 302 -12.22 -8.10 -0.92
C VAL A 302 -10.95 -8.25 -1.74
N GLY A 303 -10.10 -7.23 -1.79
CA GLY A 303 -8.87 -7.23 -2.59
C GLY A 303 -7.70 -8.05 -2.03
N CYS A 304 -7.57 -8.15 -0.70
CA CYS A 304 -6.34 -8.66 -0.07
C CYS A 304 -6.05 -10.14 -0.37
N ILE A 305 -7.07 -10.95 -0.61
CA ILE A 305 -6.91 -12.38 -0.93
C ILE A 305 -6.35 -12.59 -2.33
N GLY A 306 -6.56 -11.63 -3.23
CA GLY A 306 -5.96 -11.62 -4.56
C GLY A 306 -4.51 -11.17 -4.58
N SER A 307 -4.00 -10.68 -3.43
CA SER A 307 -2.61 -10.26 -3.32
C SER A 307 -1.68 -11.46 -3.35
N THR A 308 -0.82 -11.48 -4.36
CA THR A 308 0.08 -12.60 -4.68
C THR A 308 1.16 -12.82 -3.61
N ASN A 309 1.56 -11.74 -2.92
CA ASN A 309 2.60 -11.79 -1.88
C ASN A 309 2.18 -12.63 -0.65
N ASN A 310 0.95 -12.44 -0.16
CA ASN A 310 0.45 -13.08 1.04
C ASN A 310 0.34 -14.59 0.86
N MET A 311 0.07 -15.03 -0.38
CA MET A 311 0.03 -16.45 -0.72
C MET A 311 1.43 -17.05 -0.72
N ALA A 312 2.42 -16.43 -1.37
CA ALA A 312 3.78 -16.96 -1.44
C ALA A 312 4.38 -17.17 -0.02
N VAL A 313 4.22 -16.18 0.85
CA VAL A 313 4.70 -16.22 2.24
C VAL A 313 4.00 -17.31 3.05
N SER A 314 2.66 -17.37 3.01
CA SER A 314 1.88 -18.37 3.76
C SER A 314 2.09 -19.79 3.23
N SER A 315 2.29 -19.95 1.93
CA SER A 315 2.55 -21.23 1.28
C SER A 315 3.90 -21.82 1.62
N ALA A 316 4.87 -21.00 2.03
CA ALA A 316 6.20 -21.43 2.47
C ALA A 316 6.20 -22.00 3.91
N ALA A 317 5.11 -21.82 4.66
CA ALA A 317 4.98 -22.32 6.02
C ALA A 317 5.02 -23.86 6.08
N ARG A 318 5.52 -24.41 7.18
CA ARG A 318 5.55 -25.86 7.40
C ARG A 318 4.16 -26.44 7.63
N THR A 319 3.33 -25.80 8.45
CA THR A 319 1.98 -26.25 8.82
C THR A 319 0.93 -25.15 8.64
N ASP A 320 -0.36 -25.52 8.68
CA ASP A 320 -1.46 -24.55 8.74
C ASP A 320 -1.27 -23.54 9.88
N PHE A 321 -0.87 -24.02 11.06
CA PHE A 321 -0.70 -23.18 12.23
C PHE A 321 0.49 -22.23 12.10
N ASP A 322 1.60 -22.69 11.51
CA ASP A 322 2.78 -21.84 11.27
C ASP A 322 2.43 -20.67 10.34
N ALA A 323 1.61 -20.90 9.30
CA ALA A 323 1.12 -19.85 8.39
C ALA A 323 0.22 -18.84 9.12
N ARG A 324 -0.73 -19.34 9.93
CA ARG A 324 -1.64 -18.51 10.73
C ARG A 324 -0.91 -17.63 11.73
N PHE A 325 -0.01 -18.26 12.49
CA PHE A 325 0.79 -17.58 13.48
C PHE A 325 1.60 -16.47 12.84
N GLY A 326 2.39 -16.78 11.80
CA GLY A 326 3.25 -15.79 11.16
C GLY A 326 2.49 -14.63 10.54
N MET A 327 1.42 -14.92 9.78
CA MET A 327 0.62 -13.88 9.12
C MET A 327 0.01 -12.91 10.13
N VAL A 328 -0.55 -13.41 11.23
CA VAL A 328 -1.18 -12.56 12.25
C VAL A 328 -0.15 -11.81 13.09
N THR A 329 0.85 -12.52 13.64
CA THR A 329 1.83 -11.91 14.55
C THR A 329 2.75 -10.91 13.84
N GLY A 330 3.18 -11.21 12.60
CA GLY A 330 3.99 -10.28 11.80
C GLY A 330 3.21 -9.01 11.42
N ASN A 331 1.94 -9.14 11.01
CA ASN A 331 1.09 -7.98 10.72
C ASN A 331 0.76 -7.16 11.98
N PHE A 332 0.69 -7.78 13.16
CA PHE A 332 0.50 -7.07 14.41
C PHE A 332 1.71 -6.26 14.84
N MET A 333 2.92 -6.80 14.67
CA MET A 333 4.15 -6.05 14.98
C MET A 333 4.20 -4.74 14.19
N LYS A 334 3.77 -4.76 12.93
CA LYS A 334 3.59 -3.54 12.12
C LYS A 334 2.65 -2.52 12.74
N ARG A 335 1.58 -2.93 13.44
CA ARG A 335 0.63 -1.98 14.06
C ARG A 335 1.28 -1.16 15.16
N PHE A 336 2.18 -1.76 15.94
CA PHE A 336 2.98 -1.02 16.91
C PHE A 336 3.93 -0.02 16.23
N MET A 337 4.52 -0.40 15.08
CA MET A 337 5.37 0.51 14.30
C MET A 337 4.58 1.71 13.75
N MET A 338 3.34 1.51 13.32
CA MET A 338 2.51 2.63 12.86
C MET A 338 2.19 3.63 13.99
N ILE A 339 2.02 3.18 15.23
CA ILE A 339 1.85 4.10 16.38
C ILE A 339 3.12 4.94 16.56
N ALA A 340 4.30 4.32 16.45
CA ALA A 340 5.59 5.01 16.50
C ALA A 340 5.72 6.06 15.37
N TRP A 341 5.37 5.70 14.14
CA TRP A 341 5.43 6.61 12.99
C TRP A 341 4.40 7.75 13.09
N ALA A 342 3.20 7.48 13.61
CA ALA A 342 2.21 8.52 13.89
C ALA A 342 2.74 9.49 14.95
N LEU A 343 3.41 8.99 15.99
CA LEU A 343 4.07 9.85 16.98
C LEU A 343 5.18 10.70 16.33
N CYS A 344 5.99 10.15 15.42
CA CYS A 344 6.94 10.94 14.64
C CYS A 344 6.25 12.07 13.84
N GLY A 345 5.12 11.78 13.19
CA GLY A 345 4.33 12.78 12.48
C GLY A 345 3.83 13.91 13.39
N ILE A 346 3.33 13.58 14.59
CA ILE A 346 2.89 14.58 15.57
C ILE A 346 4.07 15.38 16.14
N ILE A 347 5.22 14.75 16.39
CA ILE A 347 6.46 15.44 16.75
C ILE A 347 6.87 16.44 15.65
N ALA A 348 6.73 16.05 14.39
CA ALA A 348 7.00 16.96 13.27
C ALA A 348 6.06 18.17 13.26
N VAL A 349 4.76 17.98 13.56
CA VAL A 349 3.82 19.10 13.72
C VAL A 349 4.29 20.05 14.82
N ALA A 350 4.67 19.50 15.98
CA ALA A 350 5.13 20.30 17.12
C ALA A 350 6.43 21.08 16.86
N TYR A 351 7.37 20.48 16.11
CA TYR A 351 8.68 21.07 15.86
C TYR A 351 8.68 22.03 14.67
N PHE A 352 8.08 21.64 13.55
CA PHE A 352 8.12 22.41 12.31
C PHE A 352 6.91 23.36 12.16
N GLY A 353 5.79 23.12 12.83
CA GLY A 353 4.58 23.90 12.63
C GLY A 353 4.18 23.93 11.15
N ASN A 354 3.97 25.12 10.58
CA ASN A 354 3.66 25.32 9.16
C ASN A 354 4.90 25.67 8.30
N SER A 355 6.13 25.52 8.82
CA SER A 355 7.35 25.88 8.09
C SER A 355 7.64 24.98 6.89
N ILE A 356 7.17 23.72 6.92
CA ILE A 356 7.32 22.78 5.83
C ILE A 356 6.06 22.79 4.97
N SER A 357 6.18 23.35 3.78
CA SER A 357 5.06 23.50 2.84
C SER A 357 4.77 22.26 2.00
N ASP A 358 5.76 21.38 1.83
CA ASP A 358 5.61 20.09 1.17
C ASP A 358 5.65 18.97 2.22
N PRO A 359 4.51 18.37 2.58
CA PRO A 359 4.47 17.25 3.51
C PRO A 359 5.28 16.03 3.05
N ASP A 360 5.56 15.87 1.74
CA ASP A 360 6.25 14.69 1.21
C ASP A 360 7.69 14.56 1.68
N ILE A 361 8.33 15.68 2.03
CA ILE A 361 9.73 15.69 2.48
C ILE A 361 9.88 15.57 4.00
N ILE A 362 8.78 15.59 4.77
CA ILE A 362 8.81 15.73 6.23
C ILE A 362 9.67 14.65 6.91
N TRP A 363 9.61 13.41 6.43
CA TRP A 363 10.38 12.31 6.98
C TRP A 363 11.88 12.48 6.78
N GLY A 364 12.31 12.92 5.59
CA GLY A 364 13.72 13.18 5.30
C GLY A 364 14.25 14.36 6.11
N VAL A 365 13.45 15.41 6.26
CA VAL A 365 13.80 16.59 7.09
C VAL A 365 13.93 16.18 8.57
N MET A 366 13.01 15.37 9.11
CA MET A 366 13.13 14.83 10.47
C MET A 366 14.43 14.05 10.67
N ILE A 367 14.81 13.19 9.72
CA ILE A 367 16.05 12.42 9.82
C ILE A 367 17.26 13.35 9.91
N ARG A 368 17.33 14.35 9.04
CA ARG A 368 18.43 15.31 9.02
C ARG A 368 18.51 16.17 10.28
N GLU A 369 17.35 16.62 10.77
CA GLU A 369 17.29 17.53 11.91
C GLU A 369 17.40 16.82 13.26
N PHE A 370 16.95 15.57 13.36
CA PHE A 370 16.90 14.85 14.63
C PHE A 370 18.09 13.91 14.82
N LEU A 371 18.65 13.32 13.76
CA LEU A 371 19.69 12.29 13.94
C LEU A 371 21.11 12.87 13.87
N PRO A 372 21.99 12.50 14.82
CA PRO A 372 23.41 12.81 14.73
C PRO A 372 24.09 12.00 13.64
N VAL A 373 25.31 12.41 13.31
CA VAL A 373 26.22 11.73 12.39
C VAL A 373 26.37 10.25 12.75
N GLY A 374 26.34 9.34 11.76
CA GLY A 374 26.37 7.89 11.94
C GLY A 374 24.98 7.27 12.05
N LEU A 375 24.04 7.93 12.74
CA LEU A 375 22.65 7.47 12.82
C LEU A 375 21.85 7.77 11.55
N ILE A 376 22.28 8.76 10.76
CA ILE A 376 21.71 9.08 9.45
C ILE A 376 21.95 7.93 8.46
N GLY A 377 23.20 7.45 8.34
CA GLY A 377 23.53 6.31 7.49
C GLY A 377 22.87 5.02 7.95
N LEU A 378 22.76 4.84 9.26
CA LEU A 378 22.06 3.71 9.85
C LEU A 378 20.55 3.74 9.53
N MET A 379 19.89 4.89 9.65
CA MET A 379 18.49 5.10 9.22
C MET A 379 18.32 4.84 7.72
N PHE A 380 19.27 5.30 6.91
CA PHE A 380 19.25 5.06 5.46
C PHE A 380 19.30 3.56 5.14
N VAL A 381 20.19 2.79 5.79
CA VAL A 381 20.21 1.32 5.70
C VAL A 381 18.86 0.71 6.03
N GLY A 382 18.15 1.25 7.02
CA GLY A 382 16.78 0.89 7.37
C GLY A 382 15.77 1.03 6.26
N ILE A 383 15.78 2.20 5.63
CA ILE A 383 14.90 2.52 4.52
C ILE A 383 15.17 1.56 3.34
N LEU A 384 16.45 1.30 3.06
CA LEU A 384 16.85 0.32 2.06
C LEU A 384 16.36 -1.09 2.43
N ALA A 385 16.63 -1.53 3.66
CA ALA A 385 16.24 -2.83 4.19
C ALA A 385 14.75 -3.12 4.03
N ALA A 386 13.89 -2.18 4.42
CA ALA A 386 12.45 -2.36 4.31
C ALA A 386 12.00 -2.53 2.85
N ASN A 387 12.48 -1.67 1.95
CA ASN A 387 12.08 -1.71 0.55
C ASN A 387 12.67 -2.93 -0.18
N MET A 388 13.87 -3.36 0.21
CA MET A 388 14.53 -4.55 -0.34
C MET A 388 13.72 -5.82 -0.05
N SER A 389 13.24 -6.01 1.20
CA SER A 389 12.47 -7.19 1.60
C SER A 389 11.26 -7.42 0.68
N SER A 390 10.43 -6.40 0.50
CA SER A 390 9.23 -6.45 -0.34
C SER A 390 9.53 -6.61 -1.83
N GLN A 391 10.53 -5.91 -2.36
CA GLN A 391 10.91 -6.05 -3.76
C GLN A 391 11.42 -7.46 -4.09
N SER A 392 12.13 -8.11 -3.16
CA SER A 392 12.61 -9.48 -3.35
C SER A 392 11.46 -10.50 -3.47
N VAL A 393 10.47 -10.42 -2.57
CA VAL A 393 9.31 -11.32 -2.56
C VAL A 393 8.42 -11.08 -3.78
N TRP A 394 8.18 -9.82 -4.15
CA TRP A 394 7.35 -9.47 -5.30
C TRP A 394 7.98 -9.92 -6.62
N SER A 395 9.26 -9.63 -6.84
CA SER A 395 9.95 -10.04 -8.06
C SER A 395 10.05 -11.56 -8.18
N LEU A 396 10.29 -12.27 -7.08
CA LEU A 396 10.33 -13.74 -7.05
C LEU A 396 8.95 -14.37 -7.30
N THR A 397 7.89 -13.80 -6.74
CA THR A 397 6.51 -14.28 -6.95
C THR A 397 6.07 -14.08 -8.40
N CYS A 398 6.37 -12.92 -8.98
CA CYS A 398 6.05 -12.63 -10.38
C CYS A 398 6.89 -13.47 -11.35
N SER A 399 8.14 -13.76 -11.00
CA SER A 399 8.96 -14.72 -11.70
C SER A 399 8.32 -16.11 -11.71
N ALA A 400 7.83 -16.59 -10.56
CA ALA A 400 7.10 -17.86 -10.48
C ALA A 400 5.84 -17.85 -11.37
N MET A 401 5.08 -16.76 -11.37
CA MET A 401 3.88 -16.60 -12.20
C MET A 401 4.21 -16.61 -13.68
N PHE A 402 5.24 -15.88 -14.10
CA PHE A 402 5.66 -15.89 -15.49
C PHE A 402 6.08 -17.30 -15.91
N VAL A 403 6.93 -17.96 -15.12
CA VAL A 403 7.43 -19.31 -15.45
C VAL A 403 6.30 -20.32 -15.50
N ASN A 404 5.44 -20.38 -14.48
CA ASN A 404 4.41 -21.42 -14.37
C ASN A 404 3.18 -21.15 -15.25
N ASN A 405 2.75 -19.90 -15.40
CA ASN A 405 1.47 -19.56 -16.00
C ASN A 405 1.58 -18.97 -17.42
N LEU A 406 2.73 -18.45 -17.83
CA LEU A 406 2.93 -17.87 -19.16
C LEU A 406 3.93 -18.68 -20.00
N TYR A 407 5.11 -19.00 -19.44
CA TYR A 407 6.21 -19.61 -20.19
C TYR A 407 6.04 -21.13 -20.36
N ARG A 408 5.94 -21.88 -19.24
CA ARG A 408 5.86 -23.35 -19.25
C ARG A 408 4.65 -23.92 -20.02
N PRO A 409 3.45 -23.28 -20.04
CA PRO A 409 2.34 -23.77 -20.84
C PRO A 409 2.63 -23.82 -22.35
N VAL A 410 3.51 -22.92 -22.82
CA VAL A 410 3.93 -22.75 -24.22
C VAL A 410 5.20 -23.56 -24.52
N ILE A 411 6.25 -23.39 -23.72
CA ILE A 411 7.55 -24.08 -23.88
C ILE A 411 7.67 -25.16 -22.81
N ARG A 412 7.54 -26.43 -23.23
CA ARG A 412 7.46 -27.61 -22.35
C ARG A 412 8.77 -28.39 -22.28
N ASP A 413 8.82 -29.31 -21.32
CA ASP A 413 9.84 -30.37 -21.19
C ASP A 413 11.30 -29.91 -21.12
N LYS A 414 11.51 -28.71 -20.57
CA LYS A 414 12.85 -28.21 -20.19
C LYS A 414 13.25 -28.66 -18.78
N SER A 415 14.55 -28.63 -18.49
CA SER A 415 15.10 -28.97 -17.18
C SER A 415 14.69 -27.97 -16.10
N GLU A 416 14.70 -28.38 -14.84
CA GLU A 416 14.46 -27.46 -13.69
C GLU A 416 15.45 -26.29 -13.70
N ALA A 417 16.70 -26.53 -14.07
CA ALA A 417 17.72 -25.48 -14.19
C ALA A 417 17.36 -24.42 -15.25
N HIS A 418 16.77 -24.84 -16.38
CA HIS A 418 16.27 -23.92 -17.40
C HIS A 418 15.15 -23.02 -16.87
N TYR A 419 14.17 -23.59 -16.18
CA TYR A 419 13.07 -22.80 -15.63
C TYR A 419 13.53 -21.84 -14.52
N ILE A 420 14.52 -22.23 -13.73
CA ILE A 420 15.15 -21.32 -12.75
C ILE A 420 15.90 -20.19 -13.47
N LEU A 421 16.63 -20.48 -14.55
CA LEU A 421 17.31 -19.46 -15.35
C LEU A 421 16.31 -18.45 -15.94
N VAL A 422 15.23 -18.93 -16.56
CA VAL A 422 14.14 -18.07 -17.06
C VAL A 422 13.56 -17.23 -15.93
N GLY A 423 13.33 -17.84 -14.76
CA GLY A 423 12.86 -17.13 -13.59
C GLY A 423 13.80 -15.98 -13.17
N ARG A 424 15.11 -16.21 -13.17
CA ARG A 424 16.12 -15.19 -12.85
C ARG A 424 16.15 -14.04 -13.87
N ILE A 425 15.98 -14.34 -15.16
CA ILE A 425 15.86 -13.33 -16.21
C ILE A 425 14.60 -12.47 -15.99
N VAL A 426 13.48 -13.09 -15.60
CA VAL A 426 12.25 -12.35 -15.29
C VAL A 426 12.43 -11.45 -14.07
N VAL A 427 13.12 -11.90 -13.02
CA VAL A 427 13.46 -11.05 -11.87
C VAL A 427 14.25 -9.82 -12.33
N ALA A 428 15.27 -10.01 -13.19
CA ALA A 428 16.02 -8.89 -13.77
C ALA A 428 15.09 -7.93 -14.54
N GLY A 429 14.26 -8.48 -15.43
CA GLY A 429 13.33 -7.71 -16.25
C GLY A 429 12.35 -6.88 -15.42
N ILE A 430 11.86 -7.42 -14.30
CA ILE A 430 10.96 -6.71 -13.38
C ILE A 430 11.71 -5.58 -12.68
N LEU A 431 12.87 -5.85 -12.08
CA LEU A 431 13.62 -4.84 -11.31
C LEU A 431 14.09 -3.70 -12.21
N PHE A 432 14.79 -4.01 -13.31
CA PHE A 432 15.32 -3.00 -14.22
C PHE A 432 14.23 -2.35 -15.08
N GLY A 433 13.19 -3.09 -15.47
CA GLY A 433 12.03 -2.51 -16.16
C GLY A 433 11.27 -1.51 -15.29
N SER A 434 11.18 -1.75 -13.98
CA SER A 434 10.55 -0.81 -13.03
C SER A 434 11.34 0.48 -12.87
N ILE A 435 12.67 0.45 -13.03
CA ILE A 435 13.54 1.63 -13.00
C ILE A 435 13.28 2.51 -14.23
N LEU A 436 13.16 1.91 -15.42
CA LEU A 436 12.84 2.65 -16.64
C LEU A 436 11.46 3.34 -16.55
N LEU A 437 10.48 2.66 -15.95
CA LEU A 437 9.17 3.25 -15.70
C LEU A 437 9.23 4.35 -14.64
N ALA A 438 10.11 4.24 -13.63
CA ALA A 438 10.25 5.22 -12.55
C ALA A 438 10.62 6.63 -13.06
N SER A 439 11.48 6.72 -14.08
CA SER A 439 11.82 8.02 -14.70
C SER A 439 10.64 8.69 -15.41
N SER A 440 9.59 7.94 -15.77
CA SER A 440 8.38 8.48 -16.41
C SER A 440 7.30 8.91 -15.40
N VAL A 441 7.53 8.70 -14.10
CA VAL A 441 6.53 8.98 -13.06
C VAL A 441 6.58 10.45 -12.65
N THR A 442 5.56 11.21 -13.02
CA THR A 442 5.40 12.61 -12.60
C THR A 442 4.56 12.74 -11.34
N ASN A 443 3.61 11.83 -11.09
CA ASN A 443 2.69 11.91 -9.95
C ASN A 443 2.54 10.56 -9.23
N ILE A 444 3.06 10.50 -8.00
CA ILE A 444 3.08 9.32 -7.13
C ILE A 444 1.64 8.89 -6.75
N ILE A 445 0.75 9.85 -6.49
CA ILE A 445 -0.63 9.59 -6.05
C ILE A 445 -1.42 8.84 -7.11
N ASN A 446 -1.19 9.14 -8.40
CA ASN A 446 -1.88 8.46 -9.51
C ASN A 446 -1.53 6.97 -9.57
N ILE A 447 -0.26 6.61 -9.33
CA ILE A 447 0.18 5.21 -9.28
C ILE A 447 -0.44 4.48 -8.09
N VAL A 448 -0.48 5.12 -6.92
CA VAL A 448 -1.11 4.54 -5.71
C VAL A 448 -2.60 4.28 -5.93
N LYS A 449 -3.33 5.21 -6.55
CA LYS A 449 -4.75 5.01 -6.89
C LYS A 449 -4.96 3.86 -7.88
N PHE A 450 -4.07 3.74 -8.86
CA PHE A 450 -4.10 2.66 -9.85
C PHE A 450 -3.84 1.28 -9.22
N PHE A 451 -2.94 1.21 -8.24
CA PHE A 451 -2.63 0.00 -7.49
C PHE A 451 -3.87 -0.62 -6.82
N PHE A 452 -4.65 0.17 -6.08
CA PHE A 452 -5.86 -0.33 -5.42
C PHE A 452 -6.91 -0.85 -6.41
N SER A 453 -7.00 -0.23 -7.59
CA SER A 453 -7.93 -0.60 -8.65
C SER A 453 -7.63 -1.99 -9.23
N PHE A 454 -6.34 -2.35 -9.38
CA PHE A 454 -5.92 -3.65 -9.93
C PHE A 454 -6.16 -4.81 -8.97
N ALA A 455 -5.95 -4.61 -7.66
CA ALA A 455 -6.17 -5.64 -6.65
C ALA A 455 -7.65 -6.07 -6.55
N ALA A 456 -8.58 -5.14 -6.83
CA ALA A 456 -10.02 -5.41 -6.78
C ALA A 456 -10.51 -6.34 -7.90
N LEU A 457 -9.82 -6.39 -9.05
CA LEU A 457 -10.29 -7.12 -10.25
C LEU A 457 -10.54 -8.62 -10.01
N PHE A 458 -9.66 -9.26 -9.24
CA PHE A 458 -9.72 -10.71 -8.99
C PHE A 458 -10.16 -11.07 -7.58
N GLY A 459 -10.19 -10.12 -6.63
CA GLY A 459 -10.49 -10.37 -5.23
C GLY A 459 -11.76 -11.20 -5.02
N ALA A 460 -12.89 -10.76 -5.61
CA ALA A 460 -14.16 -11.48 -5.50
C ALA A 460 -14.13 -12.88 -6.14
N SER A 461 -13.45 -13.03 -7.28
CA SER A 461 -13.33 -14.32 -7.97
C SER A 461 -12.54 -15.33 -7.16
N ILE A 462 -11.50 -14.90 -6.45
CA ILE A 462 -10.68 -15.75 -5.60
C ILE A 462 -11.45 -16.11 -4.31
N TRP A 463 -12.13 -15.15 -3.69
CA TRP A 463 -13.03 -15.41 -2.56
C TRP A 463 -14.07 -16.48 -2.91
N LEU A 464 -14.83 -16.29 -4.00
CA LEU A 464 -15.84 -17.26 -4.40
C LEU A 464 -15.24 -18.60 -4.86
N SER A 465 -14.02 -18.61 -5.42
CA SER A 465 -13.33 -19.85 -5.79
C SER A 465 -13.03 -20.75 -4.59
N LEU A 466 -12.78 -20.16 -3.42
CA LEU A 466 -12.48 -20.89 -2.18
C LEU A 466 -13.71 -21.48 -1.49
N PHE A 467 -14.89 -20.86 -1.66
CA PHE A 467 -16.06 -21.20 -0.85
C PHE A 467 -17.28 -21.62 -1.65
N TRP A 468 -17.35 -21.34 -2.95
CA TRP A 468 -18.56 -21.57 -3.74
C TRP A 468 -18.32 -22.51 -4.93
N ARG A 469 -19.02 -23.65 -4.92
CA ARG A 469 -19.01 -24.62 -6.03
C ARG A 469 -19.70 -24.10 -7.29
N GLY A 470 -20.65 -23.17 -7.14
CA GLY A 470 -21.44 -22.63 -8.25
C GLY A 470 -20.68 -21.66 -9.17
N LEU A 471 -19.49 -21.20 -8.77
CA LEU A 471 -18.67 -20.30 -9.57
C LEU A 471 -18.15 -21.01 -10.83
N THR A 472 -18.36 -20.37 -11.98
CA THR A 472 -18.01 -20.91 -13.30
C THR A 472 -16.88 -20.12 -13.95
N ARG A 473 -16.09 -20.77 -14.82
CA ARG A 473 -15.00 -20.13 -15.57
C ARG A 473 -15.47 -18.95 -16.43
N ALA A 474 -16.59 -19.12 -17.14
CA ALA A 474 -17.12 -18.07 -18.02
C ALA A 474 -17.59 -16.84 -17.23
N ALA A 475 -18.19 -17.02 -16.05
CA ALA A 475 -18.58 -15.90 -15.19
C ALA A 475 -17.38 -15.08 -14.73
N VAL A 476 -16.26 -15.74 -14.41
CA VAL A 476 -15.01 -15.05 -14.03
C VAL A 476 -14.48 -14.21 -15.19
N TYR A 477 -14.45 -14.73 -16.43
CA TYR A 477 -14.03 -13.94 -17.60
C TYR A 477 -14.91 -12.72 -17.84
N TRP A 478 -16.23 -12.88 -17.80
CA TRP A 478 -17.17 -11.76 -17.97
C TRP A 478 -17.03 -10.72 -16.87
N GLN A 479 -16.87 -11.16 -15.61
CA GLN A 479 -16.64 -10.25 -14.50
C GLN A 479 -15.33 -9.49 -14.66
N ILE A 480 -14.22 -10.15 -14.98
CA ILE A 480 -12.92 -9.48 -15.17
C ILE A 480 -13.01 -8.47 -16.31
N GLY A 481 -13.61 -8.83 -17.45
CA GLY A 481 -13.74 -7.93 -18.60
C GLY A 481 -14.55 -6.68 -18.27
N LEU A 482 -15.68 -6.84 -17.58
CA LEU A 482 -16.54 -5.71 -17.20
C LEU A 482 -15.92 -4.87 -16.08
N CYS A 483 -15.27 -5.48 -15.10
CA CYS A 483 -14.54 -4.76 -14.05
C CYS A 483 -13.33 -4.01 -14.62
N LEU A 484 -12.58 -4.61 -15.56
CA LEU A 484 -11.48 -3.94 -16.25
C LEU A 484 -12.00 -2.71 -17.00
N LEU A 485 -13.16 -2.82 -17.67
CA LEU A 485 -13.79 -1.70 -18.35
C LEU A 485 -14.20 -0.59 -17.37
N VAL A 486 -14.95 -0.94 -16.31
CA VAL A 486 -15.58 0.03 -15.39
C VAL A 486 -14.60 0.63 -14.39
N ILE A 487 -13.65 -0.14 -13.87
CA ILE A 487 -12.76 0.27 -12.77
C ILE A 487 -11.41 0.82 -13.30
N VAL A 488 -11.00 0.41 -14.51
CA VAL A 488 -9.70 0.79 -15.09
C VAL A 488 -9.84 1.57 -16.39
N VAL A 489 -10.45 1.00 -17.44
CA VAL A 489 -10.42 1.60 -18.78
C VAL A 489 -11.23 2.91 -18.84
N LEU A 490 -12.47 2.93 -18.34
CA LEU A 490 -13.27 4.15 -18.33
C LEU A 490 -12.69 5.21 -17.38
N PRO A 491 -12.31 4.90 -16.13
CA PRO A 491 -11.79 5.90 -15.20
C PRO A 491 -10.51 6.60 -15.64
N TYR A 492 -9.61 5.87 -16.30
CA TYR A 492 -8.31 6.40 -16.71
C TYR A 492 -8.23 6.75 -18.20
N GLY A 493 -9.03 6.12 -19.05
CA GLY A 493 -9.04 6.36 -20.50
C GLY A 493 -10.01 7.46 -20.94
N LEU A 494 -11.21 7.53 -20.34
CA LEU A 494 -12.23 8.50 -20.74
C LEU A 494 -11.78 9.98 -20.57
N PRO A 495 -11.07 10.37 -19.48
CA PRO A 495 -10.60 11.75 -19.32
C PRO A 495 -9.64 12.25 -20.41
N SER A 496 -8.98 11.34 -21.12
CA SER A 496 -8.03 11.67 -22.20
C SER A 496 -8.72 12.20 -23.46
N PHE A 497 -10.04 12.04 -23.57
CA PHE A 497 -10.81 12.52 -24.71
C PHE A 497 -11.51 13.84 -24.40
N SER A 498 -11.28 14.84 -25.27
CA SER A 498 -11.86 16.18 -25.12
C SER A 498 -13.40 16.15 -25.06
N PHE A 499 -14.05 15.28 -25.83
CA PHE A 499 -15.52 15.17 -25.82
C PHE A 499 -16.09 14.74 -24.47
N ALA A 500 -15.30 14.09 -23.61
CA ALA A 500 -15.74 13.61 -22.30
C ALA A 500 -15.38 14.60 -21.18
N ASN A 501 -14.15 15.10 -21.19
CA ASN A 501 -13.68 16.00 -20.13
C ASN A 501 -14.21 17.44 -20.24
N SER A 502 -14.81 17.83 -21.36
CA SER A 502 -15.46 19.14 -21.54
C SER A 502 -16.99 19.08 -21.57
N ASN A 503 -17.58 17.89 -21.42
CA ASN A 503 -19.02 17.71 -21.54
C ASN A 503 -19.76 18.22 -20.30
N PRO A 504 -20.63 19.25 -20.40
CA PRO A 504 -21.31 19.83 -19.24
C PRO A 504 -22.13 18.83 -18.43
N THR A 505 -22.68 17.79 -19.07
CA THR A 505 -23.46 16.73 -18.40
C THR A 505 -22.61 15.82 -17.50
N LEU A 506 -21.29 15.79 -17.71
CA LEU A 506 -20.34 15.03 -16.90
C LEU A 506 -19.58 15.92 -15.90
N LEU A 507 -19.72 17.25 -15.99
CA LEU A 507 -19.07 18.23 -15.11
C LEU A 507 -19.97 18.64 -13.95
N VAL A 508 -20.59 17.65 -13.30
CA VAL A 508 -21.50 17.87 -12.18
C VAL A 508 -20.71 17.90 -10.86
N GLU A 509 -21.03 18.89 -10.02
CA GLU A 509 -20.43 19.10 -8.70
C GLU A 509 -21.48 19.00 -7.60
N THR A 510 -21.04 18.72 -6.37
CA THR A 510 -21.91 18.76 -5.18
C THR A 510 -22.34 20.18 -4.85
N ALA A 511 -23.45 20.33 -4.12
CA ALA A 511 -23.85 21.62 -3.57
C ALA A 511 -22.81 22.14 -2.56
N GLN A 512 -22.51 23.44 -2.65
CA GLN A 512 -21.71 24.14 -1.65
C GLN A 512 -22.45 24.10 -0.30
N ARG A 513 -21.70 23.90 0.79
CA ARG A 513 -22.28 23.76 2.13
C ARG A 513 -21.55 24.60 3.13
N THR A 514 -22.29 25.44 3.84
CA THR A 514 -21.79 26.12 5.04
C THR A 514 -22.16 25.27 6.24
N ILE A 515 -21.14 24.77 6.93
CA ILE A 515 -21.30 23.89 8.08
C ILE A 515 -20.74 24.56 9.32
N THR A 516 -21.41 24.35 10.43
CA THR A 516 -21.01 24.87 11.73
C THR A 516 -20.09 23.86 12.40
N VAL A 517 -18.83 24.23 12.64
CA VAL A 517 -17.82 23.38 13.27
C VAL A 517 -17.54 23.90 14.68
N ASN A 518 -17.63 23.01 15.66
CA ASN A 518 -17.18 23.29 17.03
C ASN A 518 -15.66 23.11 17.07
N ALA A 519 -14.93 24.20 17.21
CA ALA A 519 -13.48 24.22 17.26
C ALA A 519 -13.00 24.71 18.63
N VAL A 520 -11.79 24.33 19.01
CA VAL A 520 -11.11 24.92 20.17
C VAL A 520 -10.43 26.20 19.70
N ALA A 521 -10.63 27.30 20.42
CA ALA A 521 -10.10 28.61 20.09
C ALA A 521 -8.56 28.58 20.07
N THR A 522 -8.00 28.88 18.90
CA THR A 522 -6.56 29.04 18.72
C THR A 522 -6.07 30.38 19.28
N ALA A 523 -4.75 30.57 19.39
CA ALA A 523 -4.18 31.87 19.75
C ALA A 523 -4.66 32.98 18.79
N ALA A 524 -4.73 32.67 17.49
CA ALA A 524 -5.27 33.58 16.48
C ALA A 524 -6.76 33.92 16.69
N ASP A 525 -7.57 32.99 17.21
CA ASP A 525 -8.98 33.25 17.50
C ASP A 525 -9.17 34.12 18.73
N PHE A 526 -8.28 33.98 19.72
CA PHE A 526 -8.24 34.86 20.88
C PHE A 526 -7.78 36.27 20.48
N GLU A 527 -6.72 36.39 19.66
CA GLU A 527 -6.25 37.67 19.13
C GLU A 527 -7.30 38.34 18.23
N ALA A 528 -8.08 37.56 17.47
CA ALA A 528 -9.21 38.04 16.68
C ALA A 528 -10.47 38.38 17.51
N GLY A 529 -10.44 38.20 18.84
CA GLY A 529 -11.57 38.47 19.72
C GLY A 529 -12.75 37.48 19.59
N LEU A 530 -12.55 36.36 18.87
CA LEU A 530 -13.55 35.32 18.66
C LEU A 530 -13.68 34.39 19.88
N ALA A 531 -12.76 34.47 20.84
CA ALA A 531 -12.76 33.73 22.09
C ALA A 531 -12.23 34.59 23.24
N SER A 532 -12.74 34.35 24.45
CA SER A 532 -12.31 35.03 25.69
C SER A 532 -11.05 34.43 26.31
N GLN A 533 -10.69 33.21 25.91
CA GLN A 533 -9.45 32.54 26.32
C GLN A 533 -9.04 31.53 25.24
N GLN A 534 -7.73 31.41 24.97
CA GLN A 534 -7.20 30.33 24.16
C GLN A 534 -7.61 28.98 24.76
N GLY A 535 -8.14 28.06 23.96
CA GLY A 535 -8.70 26.80 24.44
C GLY A 535 -10.22 26.78 24.66
N GLN A 536 -10.92 27.91 24.54
CA GLN A 536 -12.38 27.95 24.64
C GLN A 536 -13.04 27.26 23.43
N LYS A 537 -14.10 26.47 23.64
CA LYS A 537 -14.88 25.92 22.52
C LYS A 537 -15.66 27.05 21.83
N ILE A 538 -15.36 27.29 20.57
CA ILE A 538 -16.00 28.28 19.71
C ILE A 538 -16.67 27.61 18.52
N THR A 539 -17.69 28.27 18.00
CA THR A 539 -18.48 27.78 16.88
C THR A 539 -18.09 28.57 15.63
N LYS A 540 -17.46 27.92 14.65
CA LYS A 540 -17.05 28.56 13.39
C LYS A 540 -17.92 28.08 12.23
N GLN A 541 -18.33 28.97 11.36
CA GLN A 541 -18.90 28.56 10.07
C GLN A 541 -17.75 28.31 9.10
N LYS A 542 -17.70 27.10 8.53
CA LYS A 542 -16.74 26.72 7.50
C LYS A 542 -17.51 26.38 6.23
N THR A 543 -17.18 27.08 5.15
CA THR A 543 -17.70 26.77 3.82
C THR A 543 -16.90 25.61 3.24
N VAL A 544 -17.59 24.58 2.76
CA VAL A 544 -17.00 23.43 2.06
C VAL A 544 -17.22 23.62 0.57
N ASP A 545 -16.12 23.58 -0.18
CA ASP A 545 -16.15 23.76 -1.63
C ASP A 545 -16.86 22.59 -2.33
N PRO A 546 -17.55 22.88 -3.45
CA PRO A 546 -18.07 21.86 -4.34
C PRO A 546 -17.00 20.85 -4.77
N VAL A 547 -17.39 19.59 -4.86
CA VAL A 547 -16.53 18.50 -5.30
C VAL A 547 -17.11 17.89 -6.57
N GLY A 548 -16.24 17.56 -7.53
CA GLY A 548 -16.64 16.82 -8.72
C GLY A 548 -17.24 15.44 -8.39
N ILE A 549 -18.39 15.13 -8.99
CA ILE A 549 -19.09 13.85 -8.79
C ILE A 549 -18.49 12.79 -9.73
N TYR A 550 -18.48 13.09 -11.04
CA TYR A 550 -18.01 12.15 -12.07
C TYR A 550 -16.53 12.32 -12.42
N PHE A 551 -15.91 13.45 -12.09
CA PHE A 551 -14.46 13.64 -12.21
C PHE A 551 -13.88 13.91 -10.83
N GLU A 552 -12.60 13.54 -10.64
CA GLU A 552 -11.90 13.82 -9.38
C GLU A 552 -11.94 15.31 -9.02
N ARG A 553 -11.76 16.17 -10.03
CA ARG A 553 -11.91 17.62 -9.92
C ARG A 553 -12.63 18.16 -11.14
N VAL A 554 -13.44 19.19 -10.94
CA VAL A 554 -13.93 20.06 -12.01
C VAL A 554 -13.23 21.39 -11.82
N VAL A 555 -12.55 21.87 -12.84
CA VAL A 555 -11.76 23.10 -12.79
C VAL A 555 -12.10 23.98 -13.97
N GLN A 556 -11.88 25.29 -13.85
CA GLN A 556 -11.95 26.17 -15.01
C GLN A 556 -10.78 25.89 -15.96
N VAL A 557 -11.04 25.94 -17.27
CA VAL A 557 -10.01 25.81 -18.32
C VAL A 557 -9.00 26.96 -18.19
N ASN A 558 -9.49 28.18 -17.98
CA ASN A 558 -8.68 29.32 -17.57
C ASN A 558 -8.91 29.61 -16.07
N PRO A 559 -7.91 29.43 -15.20
CA PRO A 559 -8.03 29.72 -13.77
C PRO A 559 -8.35 31.18 -13.45
N ASP A 560 -7.94 32.11 -14.32
CA ASP A 560 -8.04 33.55 -14.09
C ASP A 560 -9.39 34.14 -14.57
N ASP A 561 -10.20 33.33 -15.26
CA ASP A 561 -11.52 33.72 -15.75
C ASP A 561 -12.62 32.83 -15.14
N PRO A 562 -13.38 33.33 -14.14
CA PRO A 562 -14.49 32.60 -13.54
C PRO A 562 -15.62 32.25 -14.52
N ALA A 563 -15.69 32.89 -15.69
CA ALA A 563 -16.65 32.57 -16.76
C ALA A 563 -16.12 31.57 -17.79
N SER A 564 -14.85 31.16 -17.66
CA SER A 564 -14.23 30.17 -18.53
C SER A 564 -15.01 28.85 -18.52
N PRO A 565 -15.00 28.08 -19.62
CA PRO A 565 -15.57 26.74 -19.62
C PRO A 565 -14.90 25.86 -18.55
N LYS A 566 -15.71 25.02 -17.91
CA LYS A 566 -15.22 24.00 -16.97
C LYS A 566 -14.63 22.80 -17.72
N MET A 567 -13.70 22.12 -17.10
CA MET A 567 -13.16 20.83 -17.54
C MET A 567 -12.98 19.86 -16.37
N GLY A 568 -13.18 18.58 -16.65
CA GLY A 568 -12.95 17.49 -15.73
C GLY A 568 -11.48 17.08 -15.75
N VAL A 569 -10.87 17.03 -14.57
CA VAL A 569 -9.46 16.68 -14.40
C VAL A 569 -9.31 15.50 -13.45
N GLY A 570 -8.40 14.59 -13.80
CA GLY A 570 -8.10 13.39 -13.04
C GLY A 570 -8.99 12.21 -13.42
N ARG A 571 -9.18 11.29 -12.48
CA ARG A 571 -9.93 10.04 -12.68
C ARG A 571 -11.42 10.33 -12.95
N PHE A 572 -11.99 9.63 -13.93
CA PHE A 572 -13.44 9.56 -14.10
C PHE A 572 -14.05 8.51 -13.17
N ASN A 573 -15.06 8.88 -12.38
CA ASN A 573 -15.75 7.99 -11.45
C ASN A 573 -16.92 7.31 -12.15
N ALA A 574 -16.61 6.27 -12.93
CA ALA A 574 -17.62 5.47 -13.64
C ALA A 574 -18.66 4.85 -12.68
N GLU A 575 -18.25 4.57 -11.43
CA GLU A 575 -19.11 4.05 -10.38
C GLU A 575 -20.26 5.02 -10.07
N HIS A 576 -19.95 6.30 -9.87
CA HIS A 576 -20.95 7.32 -9.58
C HIS A 576 -21.84 7.59 -10.79
N PHE A 577 -21.28 7.53 -12.00
CA PHE A 577 -22.06 7.66 -13.23
C PHE A 577 -23.08 6.53 -13.37
N ILE A 578 -22.68 5.28 -13.14
CA ILE A 578 -23.61 4.14 -13.19
C ILE A 578 -24.68 4.27 -12.10
N LEU A 579 -24.29 4.61 -10.87
CA LEU A 579 -25.21 4.74 -9.75
C LEU A 579 -26.20 5.91 -9.94
N SER A 580 -25.77 7.03 -10.51
CA SER A 580 -26.68 8.15 -10.80
C SER A 580 -27.72 7.78 -11.85
N ARG A 581 -27.34 6.98 -12.86
CA ARG A 581 -28.30 6.41 -13.82
C ARG A 581 -29.27 5.41 -13.21
N LEU A 582 -28.90 4.79 -12.08
CA LEU A 582 -29.78 3.95 -11.27
C LEU A 582 -30.60 4.74 -10.24
N GLY A 583 -30.52 6.08 -10.24
CA GLY A 583 -31.32 6.97 -9.40
C GLY A 583 -30.66 7.47 -8.11
N VAL A 584 -29.35 7.25 -7.91
CA VAL A 584 -28.62 7.78 -6.76
C VAL A 584 -28.27 9.26 -6.97
N ASP A 585 -28.79 10.14 -6.10
CA ASP A 585 -28.45 11.56 -6.10
C ASP A 585 -27.23 11.86 -5.21
N PHE A 586 -26.17 12.38 -5.83
CA PHE A 586 -24.91 12.73 -5.17
C PHE A 586 -24.78 14.23 -4.86
N SER A 587 -25.72 15.08 -5.27
CA SER A 587 -25.62 16.54 -5.09
C SER A 587 -25.41 16.94 -3.63
N ASN A 588 -25.89 16.10 -2.71
CA ASN A 588 -25.84 16.31 -1.27
C ASN A 588 -24.80 15.45 -0.54
N TYR A 589 -23.79 14.93 -1.22
CA TYR A 589 -22.78 14.09 -0.60
C TYR A 589 -21.55 14.92 -0.20
N SER A 590 -20.89 14.55 0.90
CA SER A 590 -19.55 15.07 1.20
C SER A 590 -18.50 14.33 0.36
N LYS A 591 -17.27 14.87 0.27
CA LYS A 591 -16.15 14.18 -0.40
C LYS A 591 -15.97 12.75 0.12
N ALA A 592 -15.93 12.59 1.44
CA ALA A 592 -15.78 11.29 2.09
C ALA A 592 -16.95 10.34 1.76
N SER A 593 -18.19 10.86 1.69
CA SER A 593 -19.36 10.04 1.32
C SER A 593 -19.31 9.60 -0.15
N ILE A 594 -18.87 10.46 -1.06
CA ILE A 594 -18.63 10.10 -2.46
C ILE A 594 -17.62 8.96 -2.54
N ASP A 595 -16.46 9.11 -1.89
CA ASP A 595 -15.42 8.08 -1.90
C ASP A 595 -15.88 6.78 -1.21
N THR A 596 -16.71 6.87 -0.16
CA THR A 596 -17.32 5.71 0.52
C THR A 596 -18.17 4.88 -0.45
N VAL A 597 -19.04 5.53 -1.22
CA VAL A 597 -19.90 4.84 -2.20
C VAL A 597 -19.05 4.16 -3.28
N ARG A 598 -17.99 4.83 -3.75
CA ARG A 598 -17.04 4.25 -4.70
C ARG A 598 -16.42 2.96 -4.17
N PHE A 599 -15.86 2.99 -2.97
CA PHE A 599 -15.24 1.79 -2.37
C PHE A 599 -16.23 0.63 -2.24
N LEU A 600 -17.48 0.91 -1.84
CA LEU A 600 -18.52 -0.12 -1.75
C LEU A 600 -18.88 -0.68 -3.13
N PHE A 601 -19.02 0.17 -4.15
CA PHE A 601 -19.28 -0.25 -5.51
C PHE A 601 -18.16 -1.17 -6.02
N ASP A 602 -16.90 -0.72 -5.96
CA ASP A 602 -15.72 -1.47 -6.42
C ASP A 602 -15.61 -2.85 -5.74
N SER A 603 -16.08 -2.95 -4.49
CA SER A 603 -16.03 -4.17 -3.70
C SER A 603 -17.18 -5.13 -4.00
N LEU A 604 -18.40 -4.61 -4.16
CA LEU A 604 -19.63 -5.42 -4.29
C LEU A 604 -19.97 -5.76 -5.74
N PHE A 605 -19.67 -4.85 -6.67
CA PHE A 605 -19.98 -5.00 -8.09
C PHE A 605 -19.39 -6.30 -8.68
N PRO A 606 -18.11 -6.67 -8.41
CA PRO A 606 -17.57 -7.94 -8.87
C PRO A 606 -18.37 -9.17 -8.36
N PHE A 607 -18.80 -9.20 -7.09
CA PHE A 607 -19.59 -10.31 -6.57
C PHE A 607 -20.95 -10.41 -7.25
N LEU A 608 -21.62 -9.27 -7.46
CA LEU A 608 -22.91 -9.22 -8.17
C LEU A 608 -22.78 -9.85 -9.56
N LEU A 609 -21.75 -9.46 -10.33
CA LEU A 609 -21.48 -10.01 -11.65
C LEU A 609 -21.23 -11.51 -11.60
N LEU A 610 -20.42 -11.99 -10.65
CA LEU A 610 -20.13 -13.42 -10.52
C LEU A 610 -21.38 -14.25 -10.20
N PHE A 611 -22.27 -13.76 -9.32
CA PHE A 611 -23.53 -14.43 -9.01
C PHE A 611 -24.51 -14.40 -10.18
N VAL A 612 -24.60 -13.30 -10.92
CA VAL A 612 -25.49 -13.17 -12.08
C VAL A 612 -24.98 -14.07 -13.22
N PHE A 613 -23.74 -13.92 -13.65
CA PHE A 613 -23.21 -14.69 -14.78
C PHE A 613 -23.14 -16.19 -14.48
N SER A 614 -22.81 -16.59 -13.24
CA SER A 614 -22.75 -18.03 -12.89
C SER A 614 -24.11 -18.74 -12.97
N ARG A 615 -25.24 -18.01 -13.01
CA ARG A 615 -26.57 -18.61 -13.23
C ARG A 615 -26.82 -18.98 -14.69
N PHE A 616 -26.18 -18.29 -15.63
CA PHE A 616 -26.41 -18.44 -17.06
C PHE A 616 -25.29 -19.21 -17.78
N THR A 617 -24.21 -19.56 -17.08
CA THR A 617 -23.05 -20.23 -17.63
C THR A 617 -22.98 -21.71 -17.22
N ARG A 618 -22.23 -22.50 -17.99
CA ARG A 618 -22.02 -23.93 -17.72
C ARG A 618 -21.23 -24.14 -16.43
N LYS A 619 -21.75 -25.00 -15.55
CA LYS A 619 -21.07 -25.42 -14.32
C LYS A 619 -19.81 -26.25 -14.61
N GLU A 620 -18.82 -26.12 -13.72
CA GLU A 620 -17.61 -26.94 -13.78
C GLU A 620 -17.91 -28.41 -13.44
N PRO A 621 -17.14 -29.37 -13.98
CA PRO A 621 -17.32 -30.79 -13.68
C PRO A 621 -17.19 -31.10 -12.19
N GLU A 622 -18.10 -31.91 -11.66
CA GLU A 622 -18.11 -32.22 -10.23
C GLU A 622 -16.86 -32.99 -9.76
N SER A 623 -16.29 -33.84 -10.63
CA SER A 623 -15.03 -34.55 -10.36
C SER A 623 -13.86 -33.58 -10.12
N LEU A 624 -13.78 -32.50 -10.90
CA LEU A 624 -12.78 -31.44 -10.72
C LEU A 624 -12.98 -30.73 -9.38
N LEU A 625 -14.21 -30.34 -9.08
CA LEU A 625 -14.55 -29.64 -7.83
C LEU A 625 -14.27 -30.51 -6.60
N ASN A 626 -14.60 -31.80 -6.65
CA ASN A 626 -14.37 -32.73 -5.56
C ASN A 626 -12.88 -32.86 -5.23
N GLY A 627 -12.03 -33.03 -6.25
CA GLY A 627 -10.57 -33.08 -6.05
C GLY A 627 -10.00 -31.77 -5.51
N PHE A 628 -10.48 -30.64 -6.03
CA PHE A 628 -10.07 -29.31 -5.56
C PHE A 628 -10.46 -29.06 -4.09
N PHE A 629 -11.73 -29.28 -3.72
CA PHE A 629 -12.21 -29.02 -2.36
C PHE A 629 -11.69 -30.05 -1.35
N ALA A 630 -11.47 -31.31 -1.76
CA ALA A 630 -10.76 -32.28 -0.94
C ALA A 630 -9.40 -31.76 -0.48
N ARG A 631 -8.65 -31.14 -1.39
CA ARG A 631 -7.36 -30.51 -1.07
C ARG A 631 -7.51 -29.35 -0.09
N MET A 632 -8.50 -28.48 -0.26
CA MET A 632 -8.74 -27.33 0.61
C MET A 632 -9.21 -27.72 2.02
N HIS A 633 -9.90 -28.85 2.16
CA HIS A 633 -10.35 -29.38 3.46
C HIS A 633 -9.33 -30.29 4.15
N THR A 634 -8.24 -30.65 3.47
CA THR A 634 -7.15 -31.45 4.04
C THR A 634 -6.10 -30.55 4.71
N PRO A 635 -5.97 -30.60 6.05
CA PRO A 635 -4.98 -29.79 6.78
C PRO A 635 -3.55 -30.04 6.30
N ALA A 636 -2.72 -29.00 6.32
CA ALA A 636 -1.29 -29.15 6.10
C ALA A 636 -0.56 -29.41 7.42
N ILE A 637 0.21 -30.50 7.47
CA ILE A 637 0.90 -30.98 8.67
C ILE A 637 2.40 -31.17 8.37
N ALA A 638 3.21 -31.25 9.43
CA ALA A 638 4.65 -31.35 9.27
C ALA A 638 5.10 -32.69 8.66
N ASP A 639 4.35 -33.76 8.91
CA ASP A 639 4.57 -35.09 8.34
C ASP A 639 4.03 -35.16 6.90
N ARG A 640 4.95 -35.20 5.93
CA ARG A 640 4.60 -35.16 4.50
C ARG A 640 3.98 -36.45 3.98
N GLU A 641 4.39 -37.59 4.52
CA GLU A 641 3.87 -38.89 4.07
C GLU A 641 2.42 -39.02 4.50
N LYS A 642 2.14 -38.70 5.77
CA LYS A 642 0.78 -38.66 6.29
C LYS A 642 -0.08 -37.59 5.61
N GLU A 643 0.46 -36.39 5.36
CA GLU A 643 -0.27 -35.34 4.63
C GLU A 643 -0.70 -35.83 3.23
N THR A 644 0.20 -36.51 2.52
CA THR A 644 -0.06 -37.04 1.16
C THR A 644 -1.10 -38.15 1.19
N ALA A 645 -0.98 -39.09 2.14
CA ALA A 645 -1.95 -40.17 2.32
C ALA A 645 -3.36 -39.64 2.64
N ASP A 646 -3.47 -38.67 3.55
CA ASP A 646 -4.75 -38.05 3.91
C ASP A 646 -5.36 -37.28 2.71
N LEU A 647 -4.52 -36.62 1.92
CA LEU A 647 -4.95 -35.89 0.73
C LEU A 647 -5.53 -36.83 -0.33
N GLU A 648 -4.83 -37.91 -0.67
CA GLU A 648 -5.30 -38.88 -1.66
C GLU A 648 -6.58 -39.58 -1.18
N ALA A 649 -6.66 -39.90 0.11
CA ALA A 649 -7.85 -40.53 0.66
C ALA A 649 -9.08 -39.60 0.65
N ASN A 650 -8.91 -38.29 0.93
CA ASN A 650 -10.00 -37.32 0.83
C ASN A 650 -10.40 -36.99 -0.62
N LYS A 651 -9.47 -37.11 -1.58
CA LYS A 651 -9.80 -36.98 -3.01
C LYS A 651 -10.61 -38.17 -3.51
N ALA A 652 -10.27 -39.38 -3.05
CA ALA A 652 -10.97 -40.61 -3.40
C ALA A 652 -12.38 -40.65 -2.81
N ASP A 653 -12.56 -40.19 -1.57
CA ASP A 653 -13.86 -40.13 -0.90
C ASP A 653 -14.17 -38.74 -0.31
N PRO A 654 -14.93 -37.90 -1.06
CA PRO A 654 -15.37 -36.60 -0.57
C PRO A 654 -16.25 -36.63 0.69
N ALA A 655 -16.88 -37.76 1.03
CA ALA A 655 -17.69 -37.88 2.25
C ALA A 655 -16.83 -37.76 3.52
N ARG A 656 -15.54 -38.12 3.44
CA ARG A 656 -14.59 -38.05 4.57
C ARG A 656 -14.45 -36.65 5.16
N TYR A 657 -14.64 -35.60 4.38
CA TYR A 657 -14.55 -34.22 4.89
C TYR A 657 -15.89 -33.48 4.91
N ALA A 658 -16.97 -34.07 4.40
CA ALA A 658 -18.29 -33.43 4.37
C ALA A 658 -18.79 -32.99 5.77
N HIS A 659 -18.49 -33.77 6.81
CA HIS A 659 -18.82 -33.44 8.21
C HIS A 659 -18.14 -32.15 8.72
N ARG A 660 -17.03 -31.73 8.07
CA ARG A 660 -16.28 -30.52 8.37
C ARG A 660 -16.87 -29.28 7.72
N LYS A 661 -17.83 -29.41 6.79
CA LYS A 661 -18.52 -28.27 6.17
C LYS A 661 -19.53 -27.67 7.13
N LEU A 662 -19.59 -26.34 7.21
CA LEU A 662 -20.60 -25.60 7.97
C LEU A 662 -22.00 -25.87 7.43
N LEU A 663 -22.14 -25.98 6.10
CA LEU A 663 -23.39 -26.25 5.38
C LEU A 663 -23.23 -27.50 4.48
N PRO A 664 -23.40 -28.72 5.02
CA PRO A 664 -23.06 -29.98 4.33
C PRO A 664 -23.79 -30.18 3.00
N ASN A 665 -25.09 -29.88 2.96
CA ASN A 665 -25.97 -30.11 1.80
C ASN A 665 -26.07 -28.91 0.86
N SER A 666 -25.06 -28.04 0.86
CA SER A 666 -25.06 -26.82 0.05
C SER A 666 -23.86 -26.77 -0.89
N ASN A 667 -23.97 -25.89 -1.90
CA ASN A 667 -22.86 -25.54 -2.79
C ASN A 667 -21.76 -24.71 -2.10
N TRP A 668 -21.89 -24.45 -0.79
CA TRP A 668 -20.91 -23.72 -0.01
C TRP A 668 -19.97 -24.67 0.71
N GLU A 669 -18.69 -24.30 0.72
CA GLU A 669 -17.56 -25.09 1.22
C GLU A 669 -16.90 -24.45 2.44
N PHE A 670 -17.63 -23.60 3.15
CA PHE A 670 -17.17 -23.02 4.41
C PHE A 670 -16.84 -24.13 5.43
N PRO A 671 -15.63 -24.16 6.00
CA PRO A 671 -15.31 -25.11 7.06
C PRO A 671 -15.99 -24.70 8.38
N LYS A 672 -16.36 -25.69 9.19
CA LYS A 672 -16.78 -25.47 10.57
C LYS A 672 -15.61 -24.92 11.37
N PRO A 673 -15.79 -23.85 12.15
CA PRO A 673 -14.72 -23.32 12.98
C PRO A 673 -14.35 -24.34 14.06
N THR A 674 -13.05 -24.64 14.16
CA THR A 674 -12.48 -25.46 15.22
C THR A 674 -12.27 -24.64 16.49
N LYS A 675 -11.97 -25.30 17.63
CA LYS A 675 -11.61 -24.60 18.87
C LYS A 675 -10.42 -23.64 18.67
N VAL A 676 -9.44 -24.04 17.85
CA VAL A 676 -8.27 -23.22 17.50
C VAL A 676 -8.68 -22.00 16.67
N ASP A 677 -9.67 -22.14 15.80
CA ASP A 677 -10.19 -21.04 15.00
C ASP A 677 -10.91 -20.00 15.85
N VAL A 678 -11.79 -20.46 16.75
CA VAL A 678 -12.53 -19.59 17.67
C VAL A 678 -11.57 -18.86 18.60
N PHE A 679 -10.68 -19.59 19.28
CA PHE A 679 -9.70 -18.97 20.18
C PHE A 679 -8.78 -18.00 19.45
N GLY A 680 -8.25 -18.40 18.28
CA GLY A 680 -7.38 -17.55 17.47
C GLY A 680 -8.07 -16.26 17.06
N PHE A 681 -9.30 -16.33 16.56
CA PHE A 681 -10.07 -15.16 16.15
C PHE A 681 -10.31 -14.18 17.32
N PHE A 682 -10.75 -14.67 18.48
CA PHE A 682 -10.96 -13.80 19.64
C PHE A 682 -9.65 -13.25 20.21
N ALA A 683 -8.58 -14.05 20.23
CA ALA A 683 -7.25 -13.58 20.65
C ALA A 683 -6.73 -12.45 19.75
N VAL A 684 -6.99 -12.52 18.44
CA VAL A 684 -6.66 -11.43 17.50
C VAL A 684 -7.46 -10.17 17.86
N TRP A 685 -8.76 -10.27 18.15
CA TRP A 685 -9.56 -9.10 18.56
C TRP A 685 -9.09 -8.48 19.88
N VAL A 686 -8.69 -9.30 20.86
CA VAL A 686 -8.06 -8.80 22.09
C VAL A 686 -6.79 -8.02 21.78
N ALA A 687 -5.92 -8.55 20.91
CA ALA A 687 -4.71 -7.85 20.48
C ALA A 687 -5.01 -6.53 19.75
N ILE A 688 -6.08 -6.46 18.94
CA ILE A 688 -6.56 -5.20 18.34
C ILE A 688 -6.95 -4.20 19.43
N GLY A 689 -7.70 -4.63 20.45
CA GLY A 689 -8.05 -3.81 21.60
C GLY A 689 -6.81 -3.25 22.33
N VAL A 690 -5.79 -4.09 22.54
CA VAL A 690 -4.50 -3.67 23.11
C VAL A 690 -3.84 -2.59 22.25
N ILE A 691 -3.84 -2.72 20.92
CA ILE A 691 -3.25 -1.72 20.04
C ILE A 691 -3.97 -0.38 20.13
N PHE A 692 -5.31 -0.37 20.18
CA PHE A 692 -6.07 0.86 20.39
C PHE A 692 -5.79 1.48 21.77
N LEU A 693 -5.66 0.64 22.81
CA LEU A 693 -5.28 1.11 24.15
C LEU A 693 -3.87 1.70 24.18
N VAL A 694 -2.91 1.08 23.50
CA VAL A 694 -1.54 1.60 23.39
C VAL A 694 -1.53 2.90 22.59
N LEU A 695 -2.24 2.98 21.47
CA LEU A 695 -2.37 4.21 20.69
C LEU A 695 -2.97 5.33 21.55
N TYR A 696 -4.09 5.05 22.23
CA TYR A 696 -4.72 6.01 23.14
C TYR A 696 -3.77 6.43 24.26
N GLY A 697 -3.09 5.47 24.89
CA GLY A 697 -2.13 5.72 25.95
C GLY A 697 -1.00 6.63 25.48
N VAL A 698 -0.34 6.30 24.36
CA VAL A 698 0.78 7.07 23.77
C VAL A 698 0.35 8.49 23.39
N MET A 699 -0.84 8.65 22.81
CA MET A 699 -1.32 9.97 22.36
C MET A 699 -1.88 10.85 23.50
N ASN A 700 -2.03 10.32 24.71
CA ASN A 700 -2.49 11.07 25.89
C ASN A 700 -1.45 11.11 27.02
N ILE A 701 -0.17 10.79 26.73
CA ILE A 701 0.90 10.95 27.72
C ILE A 701 1.09 12.45 27.97
N THR A 702 0.83 12.92 29.18
CA THR A 702 1.04 14.34 29.58
C THR A 702 2.13 14.50 30.63
N VAL A 703 2.93 13.45 30.87
CA VAL A 703 4.00 13.49 31.87
C VAL A 703 5.15 14.38 31.36
N PRO A 704 5.72 15.27 32.21
CA PRO A 704 6.83 16.15 31.85
C PRO A 704 8.09 15.39 31.42
#